data_AF-A0A8H6QFP0-F1
#
_entry.id   AF-A0A8H6QFP0-F1
#
_cell.length_a   1.000
_cell.length_b   1.000
_cell.length_c   1.000
_cell.angle_alpha   90.00
_cell.angle_beta   90.00
_cell.angle_gamma   90.00
#
_symmetry.space_group_name_H-M   'P 1'
#
loop_
_entity.id
_entity.type
_entity.pdbx_description
1 polymer ?
#
loop_
_entity_poly.entity_id
_entity_poly.type
_entity_poly.pdbx_seq_one_letter_code
_entity_poly.pdbx_strand_id
1 'polypeptide(L)'
;MASNIMSDTTRDDTKTSTANESVHESGDNLKNYGSAPGVVEDIVRVVDHKAERALCRRFDLRLLPVLAVMYLFNALDKGNLGNAETDGMSGDLHFKPNEYNLLLSIFFIPYVIFAPPGAMLGKRYSPARVLPILMFCFGSFTLLSASTKNFGGMFALRWFLGMCEAPFFPLVIYYLTTFYRRGELARRLAIFYAASNIANAFSGLIAFGVFQIEGSSIPNWRYLFIIEGGATVLFSIFAFWYLPRSVAEARFLSEDEKALAFHRIQVDSSAVVNDKFRFRDALVIFKHPTTYAFLCIEICLGVPIQGVALFLPQIVQRLGYSPVKTNLYTVAPNVTGAVMLLLLAFCSDAARLRSPFIVLGFLLTFTGFIIYASINDVQAQIRLAYFATFMMTWGTSAPSVLLSTWYNNNVADESRRVLLTSIGVPLANLMGLVSSNVFRTRDKPKYMPALVTVAAFGATGACLAALLGCYMWFDNKRRDRRDGADPSLSSCQLWLKIDNDRQKYPLSQNILRANSLAERIIRKIKCGEERPNCIRCTSTGRKCEYTSPAPSRHASTSASSVVPVLDRPLSVSPSGVWLERRAFAHYSQHAASLIAGGLDVDFWRGVVPQVCRSEPAVWDAINAISALFENPDPCFDPVWLRQNNNGWELRPSHSDALRWYSRSLANMRRQIDRGSVDMNVALISCILFICIETLQGRVEEALRLYHQGVSLIFELRAGGTRIGSYTNRTLLEDTIFPIFLRLGTIALSISGVPVSGLLNEIQGHTANKFSSLSSARLAMTALAAEGMIFQRTVEEHFATKGHKCPLPLAFKRKQEDIQKRLAEWHRAYTNLVNSSDPSEFPSSVTSLLLSFHAATSIITAVSTEQLEIAYDAYLPQFRLIVEQSAVHLETSAGPNGRQPPFTFEMGPGLSLFLTAIKCRDPWLRRRALQLLRMAPPMQGLYKCPPGATLAEAFMNLEESGTIFNNCSPGSAGSPGKGSHRMYTSEIESTIPITTLIPEESRLHGYCVFRPRDDPWPLGDLDISKWNRGPDQIYLKYSRNRFDEKSNTWTMVHDIVPVDY
;
A
#
# COMPACT_ATOMS: atom_id res chain seq x y z
N MET A 1 55.57 -50.71 1.65
CA MET A 1 55.37 -52.14 1.96
C MET A 1 53.90 -52.31 2.33
N ALA A 2 53.20 -53.18 1.58
CA ALA A 2 52.00 -53.97 1.94
C ALA A 2 51.16 -53.46 3.14
N SER A 3 49.96 -52.91 2.93
CA SER A 3 48.70 -53.64 2.74
C SER A 3 48.10 -54.27 4.01
N ASN A 4 46.87 -53.85 4.30
CA ASN A 4 45.70 -54.71 4.40
C ASN A 4 45.33 -55.45 5.71
N ILE A 5 44.01 -55.32 5.99
CA ILE A 5 43.03 -56.40 6.25
C ILE A 5 42.66 -56.72 7.72
N MET A 6 41.47 -56.20 8.09
CA MET A 6 40.18 -56.92 8.15
C MET A 6 39.80 -57.76 9.38
N SER A 7 38.49 -57.66 9.66
CA SER A 7 37.54 -58.67 10.16
C SER A 7 37.60 -59.09 11.62
N ASP A 8 36.51 -59.41 12.32
CA ASP A 8 35.06 -59.19 12.16
C ASP A 8 34.41 -59.83 13.42
N THR A 9 33.11 -59.60 13.60
CA THR A 9 32.09 -60.47 14.22
C THR A 9 31.74 -60.49 15.72
N THR A 10 30.42 -60.26 15.92
CA THR A 10 29.42 -60.83 16.87
C THR A 10 29.17 -60.15 18.22
N ARG A 11 28.02 -59.44 18.40
CA ARG A 11 26.65 -59.86 18.86
C ARG A 11 26.58 -60.02 20.40
N ASP A 12 25.59 -59.56 21.17
CA ASP A 12 24.24 -59.02 20.94
C ASP A 12 23.78 -58.24 22.21
N ASP A 13 22.60 -57.60 22.13
CA ASP A 13 21.68 -57.20 23.21
C ASP A 13 21.65 -55.76 23.82
N THR A 14 20.75 -54.98 23.20
CA THR A 14 19.64 -54.16 23.76
C THR A 14 19.86 -52.95 24.70
N LYS A 15 19.55 -51.80 24.07
CA LYS A 15 18.60 -50.73 24.45
C LYS A 15 18.96 -49.65 25.50
N THR A 16 18.82 -48.42 24.98
CA THR A 16 18.34 -47.15 25.58
C THR A 16 19.27 -46.38 26.53
N SER A 17 19.79 -45.26 26.01
CA SER A 17 20.21 -44.07 26.76
C SER A 17 19.57 -42.85 26.09
N THR A 18 18.70 -42.06 26.71
CA THR A 18 18.90 -41.05 27.78
C THR A 18 19.83 -39.90 27.44
N ALA A 19 19.34 -38.74 27.83
CA ALA A 19 19.82 -37.41 27.57
C ALA A 19 21.08 -37.03 28.36
N ASN A 20 21.58 -35.86 27.98
CA ASN A 20 22.45 -34.94 28.71
C ASN A 20 23.94 -35.27 28.71
N GLU A 21 24.69 -34.40 28.04
CA GLU A 21 25.82 -33.73 28.69
C GLU A 21 26.11 -32.38 28.03
N SER A 22 26.01 -31.34 28.85
CA SER A 22 26.71 -30.08 28.71
C SER A 22 28.23 -30.31 28.68
N VAL A 23 28.98 -29.44 27.99
CA VAL A 23 30.15 -28.69 28.52
C VAL A 23 31.18 -28.32 27.41
N HIS A 24 31.74 -27.12 27.60
CA HIS A 24 33.01 -26.55 27.11
C HIS A 24 33.10 -25.78 25.78
N GLU A 25 33.27 -24.47 25.95
CA GLU A 25 34.03 -23.58 25.07
C GLU A 25 35.44 -24.10 24.79
N SER A 26 35.89 -23.95 23.55
CA SER A 26 37.28 -23.61 23.21
C SER A 26 37.28 -22.88 21.87
N GLY A 27 37.88 -21.69 21.87
CA GLY A 27 37.84 -20.72 20.79
C GLY A 27 38.81 -20.99 19.64
N ASP A 28 38.73 -20.07 18.69
CA ASP A 28 39.63 -19.82 17.56
C ASP A 28 39.81 -20.94 16.54
N ASN A 29 39.06 -20.83 15.44
CA ASN A 29 39.60 -20.74 14.07
C ASN A 29 38.46 -20.72 13.06
N LEU A 30 38.01 -19.53 12.63
CA LEU A 30 37.58 -19.25 11.24
C LEU A 30 37.30 -17.76 11.00
N LYS A 31 38.31 -16.89 11.25
CA LYS A 31 38.40 -15.60 10.55
C LYS A 31 39.12 -15.87 9.23
N ASN A 32 38.35 -15.99 8.14
CA ASN A 32 38.70 -15.62 6.76
C ASN A 32 37.88 -16.47 5.79
N TYR A 33 36.69 -16.00 5.41
CA TYR A 33 36.22 -16.07 4.03
C TYR A 33 35.23 -14.93 3.82
N GLY A 34 35.74 -13.82 3.30
CA GLY A 34 34.92 -12.79 2.70
C GLY A 34 34.12 -13.40 1.56
N SER A 35 32.79 -13.43 1.73
CA SER A 35 31.84 -13.81 0.70
C SER A 35 30.82 -12.68 0.54
N ALA A 36 30.58 -12.33 -0.72
CA ALA A 36 29.88 -11.15 -1.18
C ALA A 36 28.45 -10.99 -0.62
N PRO A 37 27.92 -9.76 -0.50
CA PRO A 37 26.54 -9.52 -0.08
C PRO A 37 25.58 -9.94 -1.21
N GLY A 38 25.13 -11.20 -1.16
CA GLY A 38 24.20 -11.79 -2.11
C GLY A 38 22.81 -11.99 -1.48
N VAL A 39 21.82 -11.29 -2.05
CA VAL A 39 20.39 -11.65 -2.12
C VAL A 39 19.73 -12.02 -0.79
N VAL A 40 19.25 -11.01 -0.07
CA VAL A 40 18.22 -11.17 0.95
C VAL A 40 16.94 -11.68 0.26
N GLU A 41 16.41 -12.82 0.73
CA GLU A 41 15.08 -13.35 0.42
C GLU A 41 14.02 -12.28 0.75
N ASP A 42 13.44 -11.64 -0.27
CA ASP A 42 12.27 -10.76 -0.13
C ASP A 42 11.02 -11.60 0.19
N ILE A 43 10.85 -11.92 1.47
CA ILE A 43 9.57 -12.39 2.03
C ILE A 43 8.64 -11.17 2.06
N VAL A 44 7.53 -11.20 1.33
CA VAL A 44 6.44 -10.22 1.45
C VAL A 44 5.81 -10.40 2.85
N ARG A 45 6.43 -9.79 3.87
CA ARG A 45 5.84 -9.65 5.20
C ARG A 45 4.63 -8.74 5.05
N VAL A 46 3.44 -9.27 5.35
CA VAL A 46 2.22 -8.47 5.59
C VAL A 46 2.61 -7.36 6.55
N VAL A 47 2.52 -6.11 6.10
CA VAL A 47 2.95 -4.95 6.89
C VAL A 47 1.99 -4.82 8.07
N ASP A 48 2.41 -5.27 9.25
CA ASP A 48 1.66 -5.01 10.48
C ASP A 48 1.68 -3.50 10.76
N HIS A 49 0.53 -2.85 10.58
CA HIS A 49 0.37 -1.42 10.83
C HIS A 49 0.68 -1.01 12.29
N LYS A 50 0.59 -1.92 13.26
CA LYS A 50 1.00 -1.65 14.65
C LYS A 50 2.53 -1.64 14.76
N ALA A 51 3.21 -2.67 14.26
CA ALA A 51 4.67 -2.70 14.19
C ALA A 51 5.24 -1.51 13.40
N GLU A 52 4.59 -1.13 12.31
CA GLU A 52 4.99 0.02 11.50
C GLU A 52 4.89 1.35 12.27
N ARG A 53 3.78 1.58 12.99
CA ARG A 53 3.63 2.76 13.86
C ARG A 53 4.62 2.75 15.02
N ALA A 54 4.87 1.59 15.63
CA ALA A 54 5.86 1.46 16.71
C ALA A 54 7.27 1.77 16.20
N LEU A 55 7.64 1.27 15.02
CA LEU A 55 8.89 1.56 14.33
C LEU A 55 9.03 3.05 14.00
N CYS A 56 7.99 3.68 13.42
CA CYS A 56 7.98 5.14 13.20
C CYS A 56 8.21 5.91 14.51
N ARG A 57 7.50 5.55 15.58
CA ARG A 57 7.67 6.20 16.90
C ARG A 57 9.10 6.06 17.44
N ARG A 58 9.75 4.92 17.23
CA ARG A 58 11.17 4.73 17.62
C ARG A 58 12.11 5.64 16.85
N PHE A 59 11.90 5.80 15.54
CA PHE A 59 12.65 6.79 14.75
C PHE A 59 12.37 8.22 15.23
N ASP A 60 11.10 8.52 15.51
CA ASP A 60 10.68 9.85 15.96
C ASP A 60 11.29 10.22 17.31
N LEU A 61 11.42 9.27 18.23
CA LEU A 61 11.98 9.52 19.55
C LEU A 61 13.51 9.50 19.59
N ARG A 62 14.18 8.85 18.62
CA ARG A 62 15.64 8.70 18.65
C ARG A 62 16.37 9.60 17.66
N LEU A 63 15.85 9.79 16.45
CA LEU A 63 16.52 10.54 15.39
C LEU A 63 16.12 12.02 15.39
N LEU A 64 14.82 12.32 15.47
CA LEU A 64 14.34 13.70 15.37
C LEU A 64 14.86 14.60 16.50
N PRO A 65 14.94 14.19 17.79
CA PRO A 65 15.43 15.06 18.84
C PRO A 65 16.90 15.40 18.67
N VAL A 66 17.72 14.43 18.25
CA VAL A 66 19.15 14.67 18.00
C VAL A 66 19.32 15.64 16.84
N LEU A 67 18.64 15.40 15.71
CA LEU A 67 18.70 16.32 14.56
C LEU A 67 18.17 17.71 14.92
N ALA A 68 17.07 17.80 15.69
CA ALA A 68 16.50 19.05 16.17
C ALA A 68 17.49 19.82 17.05
N VAL A 69 18.23 19.14 17.95
CA VAL A 69 19.28 19.76 18.77
C VAL A 69 20.46 20.22 17.92
N MET A 70 20.89 19.42 16.94
CA MET A 70 21.95 19.85 16.01
C MET A 70 21.51 21.10 15.22
N TYR A 71 20.25 21.15 14.79
CA TYR A 71 19.71 22.33 14.10
C TYR A 71 19.48 23.52 15.03
N LEU A 72 19.21 23.26 16.31
CA LEU A 72 19.15 24.29 17.34
C LEU A 72 20.51 24.99 17.45
N PHE A 73 21.61 24.25 17.60
CA PHE A 73 22.96 24.84 17.63
C PHE A 73 23.31 25.58 16.33
N ASN A 74 22.91 25.02 15.19
CA ASN A 74 23.07 25.68 13.89
C ASN A 74 22.33 27.03 13.82
N ALA A 75 21.13 27.12 14.41
CA ALA A 75 20.35 28.36 14.42
C ALA A 75 20.85 29.35 15.48
N LEU A 76 21.33 28.87 16.63
CA LEU A 76 21.95 29.68 17.69
C LEU A 76 23.09 30.53 17.13
N ASP A 77 24.01 29.93 16.38
CA ASP A 77 25.17 30.60 15.77
C ASP A 77 24.79 31.82 14.90
N LYS A 78 23.60 31.82 14.29
CA LYS A 78 23.11 32.95 13.49
C LYS A 78 22.61 34.11 14.34
N GLY A 79 21.96 33.84 15.48
CA GLY A 79 21.42 34.85 16.39
C GLY A 79 22.48 35.53 17.25
N ASN A 80 23.60 34.86 17.49
CA ASN A 80 24.67 35.31 18.40
C ASN A 80 25.23 36.68 18.08
N LEU A 81 25.40 36.99 16.79
CA LEU A 81 25.93 38.28 16.37
C LEU A 81 24.95 39.42 16.70
N GLY A 82 23.65 39.18 16.56
CA GLY A 82 22.61 40.16 16.90
C GLY A 82 22.54 40.42 18.41
N ASN A 83 22.69 39.39 19.24
CA ASN A 83 22.74 39.53 20.69
C ASN A 83 24.03 40.21 21.15
N ALA A 84 25.19 39.81 20.61
CA ALA A 84 26.48 40.41 20.92
C ALA A 84 26.55 41.91 20.57
N GLU A 85 25.88 42.32 19.49
CA GLU A 85 25.77 43.73 19.12
C GLU A 85 25.00 44.56 20.16
N THR A 86 24.03 43.97 20.87
CA THR A 86 23.31 44.68 21.96
C THR A 86 24.20 44.95 23.18
N ASP A 87 25.28 44.19 23.36
CA ASP A 87 26.29 44.32 24.42
C ASP A 87 27.52 45.12 23.97
N GLY A 88 27.46 45.78 22.81
CA GLY A 88 28.50 46.71 22.37
C GLY A 88 29.71 46.09 21.65
N MET A 89 29.59 44.87 21.11
CA MET A 89 30.66 44.18 20.36
C MET A 89 31.32 45.06 19.27
N SER A 90 30.54 45.86 18.53
CA SER A 90 31.09 46.80 17.54
C SER A 90 32.04 47.84 18.12
N GLY A 91 31.83 48.25 19.37
CA GLY A 91 32.71 49.17 20.10
C GLY A 91 34.02 48.51 20.49
N ASP A 92 33.95 47.29 21.05
CA ASP A 92 35.11 46.51 21.51
C ASP A 92 36.06 46.10 20.37
N LEU A 93 35.52 45.83 19.19
CA LEU A 93 36.30 45.43 18.00
C LEU A 93 36.60 46.59 17.04
N HIS A 94 36.21 47.81 17.41
CA HIS A 94 36.40 49.05 16.66
C HIS A 94 35.88 49.01 15.21
N PHE A 95 34.62 48.60 15.02
CA PHE A 95 34.00 48.56 13.69
C PHE A 95 33.78 49.97 13.12
N LYS A 96 34.04 50.13 11.82
CA LYS A 96 33.65 51.33 11.07
C LYS A 96 32.16 51.31 10.73
N PRO A 97 31.55 52.46 10.40
CA PRO A 97 30.18 52.50 9.92
C PRO A 97 29.97 51.55 8.73
N ASN A 98 28.90 50.74 8.77
CA ASN A 98 28.54 49.68 7.81
C ASN A 98 29.36 48.38 7.85
N GLU A 99 30.45 48.28 8.63
CA GLU A 99 31.21 47.03 8.73
C GLU A 99 30.39 45.90 9.38
N TYR A 100 29.52 46.21 10.35
CA TYR A 100 28.58 45.23 10.91
C TYR A 100 27.66 44.59 9.85
N ASN A 101 27.11 45.40 8.94
CA ASN A 101 26.25 44.91 7.86
C ASN A 101 27.04 44.07 6.84
N LEU A 102 28.30 44.44 6.59
CA LEU A 102 29.21 43.66 5.75
C LEU A 102 29.55 42.31 6.39
N LEU A 103 29.74 42.28 7.71
CA LEU A 103 29.96 41.06 8.50
C LEU A 103 28.75 40.13 8.48
N LEU A 104 27.53 40.66 8.56
CA LEU A 104 26.32 39.87 8.39
C LEU A 104 26.18 39.32 6.96
N SER A 105 26.58 40.11 5.97
CA SER A 105 26.45 39.79 4.54
C SER A 105 27.40 38.67 4.10
N ILE A 106 28.66 38.69 4.57
CA ILE A 106 29.71 37.76 4.11
C ILE A 106 29.38 36.30 4.43
N PHE A 107 28.56 36.04 5.46
CA PHE A 107 28.11 34.68 5.81
C PHE A 107 27.36 33.99 4.66
N PHE A 108 26.50 34.74 3.93
CA PHE A 108 25.58 34.16 2.95
C PHE A 108 26.25 33.82 1.61
N ILE A 109 27.35 34.47 1.26
CA ILE A 109 28.08 34.24 -0.01
C ILE A 109 28.64 32.80 -0.08
N PRO A 110 29.51 32.35 0.84
CA PRO A 110 29.98 30.97 0.86
C PRO A 110 28.83 30.00 1.16
N TYR A 111 27.80 30.42 1.91
CA TYR A 111 26.65 29.57 2.20
C TYR A 111 25.99 29.03 0.91
N VAL A 112 25.75 29.90 -0.06
CA VAL A 112 25.09 29.53 -1.32
C VAL A 112 26.03 28.76 -2.25
N ILE A 113 27.30 29.17 -2.33
CA ILE A 113 28.30 28.55 -3.21
C ILE A 113 28.57 27.09 -2.79
N PHE A 114 28.70 26.84 -1.49
CA PHE A 114 29.10 25.54 -0.97
C PHE A 114 27.92 24.62 -0.58
N ALA A 115 26.67 25.12 -0.58
CA ALA A 115 25.52 24.29 -0.22
C ALA A 115 25.30 23.10 -1.18
N PRO A 116 25.23 23.28 -2.53
CA PRO A 116 25.07 22.15 -3.43
C PRO A 116 26.28 21.20 -3.44
N PRO A 117 27.54 21.67 -3.60
CA PRO A 117 28.71 20.79 -3.56
C PRO A 117 28.85 20.02 -2.25
N GLY A 118 28.64 20.70 -1.11
CA GLY A 118 28.73 20.07 0.21
C GLY A 118 27.65 19.03 0.44
N ALA A 119 26.41 19.27 -0.04
CA ALA A 119 25.33 18.27 0.05
C ALA A 119 25.63 17.03 -0.80
N MET A 120 26.17 17.22 -2.01
CA MET A 120 26.61 16.11 -2.87
C MET A 120 27.74 15.29 -2.24
N LEU A 121 28.69 15.97 -1.59
CA LEU A 121 29.77 15.32 -0.84
C LEU A 121 29.22 14.50 0.34
N GLY A 122 28.24 15.07 1.07
CA GLY A 122 27.54 14.40 2.15
C GLY A 122 26.81 13.13 1.72
N LYS A 123 26.20 13.13 0.53
CA LYS A 123 25.60 11.93 -0.06
C LYS A 123 26.63 10.83 -0.35
N ARG A 124 27.84 11.21 -0.81
CA ARG A 124 28.91 10.25 -1.15
C ARG A 124 29.53 9.60 0.08
N TYR A 125 29.73 10.35 1.17
CA TYR A 125 30.46 9.88 2.36
C TYR A 125 29.56 9.48 3.54
N SER A 126 28.27 9.24 3.29
CA SER A 126 27.21 9.02 4.27
C SER A 126 26.87 10.25 5.13
N PRO A 127 25.60 10.70 5.15
CA PRO A 127 25.18 11.86 5.94
C PRO A 127 25.45 11.72 7.43
N ALA A 128 25.40 10.51 7.98
CA ALA A 128 25.58 10.24 9.41
C ALA A 128 26.96 10.64 9.94
N ARG A 129 28.00 10.61 9.10
CA ARG A 129 29.35 11.08 9.47
C ARG A 129 29.54 12.55 9.16
N VAL A 130 29.04 12.98 8.00
CA VAL A 130 29.28 14.33 7.50
C VAL A 130 28.52 15.37 8.34
N LEU A 131 27.29 15.09 8.80
CA LEU A 131 26.53 16.02 9.65
C LEU A 131 27.27 16.39 10.95
N PRO A 132 27.77 15.43 11.76
CA PRO A 132 28.57 15.75 12.94
C PRO A 132 29.91 16.42 12.62
N ILE A 133 30.59 16.06 11.53
CA ILE A 133 31.84 16.71 11.13
C ILE A 133 31.60 18.17 10.78
N LEU A 134 30.55 18.48 10.02
CA LEU A 134 30.16 19.85 9.72
C LEU A 134 29.85 20.63 11.01
N MET A 135 29.12 20.00 11.94
CA MET A 135 28.81 20.56 13.26
C MET A 135 30.04 20.84 14.10
N PHE A 136 31.01 19.93 14.09
CA PHE A 136 32.30 20.14 14.74
C PHE A 136 33.04 21.34 14.13
N CYS A 137 33.07 21.44 12.79
CA CYS A 137 33.74 22.53 12.09
C CYS A 137 33.09 23.89 12.37
N PHE A 138 31.77 24.03 12.20
CA PHE A 138 31.12 25.32 12.44
C PHE A 138 31.17 25.72 13.93
N GLY A 139 30.96 24.77 14.85
CA GLY A 139 31.07 25.03 16.29
C GLY A 139 32.48 25.45 16.71
N SER A 140 33.51 24.87 16.09
CA SER A 140 34.91 25.30 16.29
C SER A 140 35.13 26.73 15.80
N PHE A 141 34.62 27.11 14.63
CA PHE A 141 34.73 28.49 14.15
C PHE A 141 33.95 29.49 15.01
N THR A 142 32.78 29.11 15.54
CA THR A 142 32.05 29.90 16.54
C THR A 142 32.90 30.09 17.80
N LEU A 143 33.51 29.03 18.32
CA LEU A 143 34.38 29.09 19.50
C LEU A 143 35.61 29.98 19.27
N LEU A 144 36.23 29.88 18.09
CA LEU A 144 37.34 30.75 17.69
C LEU A 144 36.92 32.23 17.60
N SER A 145 35.64 32.52 17.34
CA SER A 145 35.14 33.91 17.21
C SER A 145 35.30 34.69 18.52
N ALA A 146 35.24 34.02 19.67
CA ALA A 146 35.50 34.62 20.99
C ALA A 146 36.94 35.12 21.16
N SER A 147 37.91 34.57 20.40
CA SER A 147 39.33 34.93 20.49
C SER A 147 39.73 36.12 19.61
N THR A 148 38.81 36.59 18.75
CA THR A 148 39.09 37.68 17.80
C THR A 148 39.32 39.02 18.49
N LYS A 149 40.12 39.87 17.85
CA LYS A 149 40.47 41.21 18.35
C LYS A 149 40.26 42.33 17.32
N ASN A 150 39.86 41.98 16.10
CA ASN A 150 39.68 42.94 15.01
C ASN A 150 38.56 42.49 14.05
N PHE A 151 38.08 43.42 13.23
CA PHE A 151 37.09 43.16 12.18
C PHE A 151 37.52 42.03 11.22
N GLY A 152 38.77 42.06 10.74
CA GLY A 152 39.27 41.08 9.77
C GLY A 152 39.22 39.63 10.26
N GLY A 153 39.55 39.38 11.53
CA GLY A 153 39.47 38.05 12.13
C GLY A 153 38.03 37.55 12.23
N MET A 154 37.11 38.41 12.68
CA MET A 154 35.69 38.10 12.75
C MET A 154 35.10 37.86 11.35
N PHE A 155 35.51 38.67 10.36
CA PHE A 155 35.09 38.55 8.97
C PHE A 155 35.52 37.22 8.34
N ALA A 156 36.78 36.81 8.52
CA ALA A 156 37.31 35.55 8.01
C ALA A 156 36.59 34.34 8.64
N LEU A 157 36.42 34.33 9.97
CA LEU A 157 35.71 33.25 10.66
C LEU A 157 34.26 33.13 10.19
N ARG A 158 33.58 34.26 9.95
CA ARG A 158 32.20 34.27 9.46
C ARG A 158 32.08 33.66 8.05
N TRP A 159 33.08 33.86 7.20
CA TRP A 159 33.13 33.25 5.87
C TRP A 159 33.30 31.72 5.95
N PHE A 160 34.22 31.23 6.78
CA PHE A 160 34.41 29.79 7.00
C PHE A 160 33.21 29.12 7.68
N LEU A 161 32.57 29.82 8.61
CA LEU A 161 31.34 29.37 9.25
C LEU A 161 30.22 29.20 8.21
N GLY A 162 30.03 30.18 7.32
CA GLY A 162 29.07 30.08 6.21
C GLY A 162 29.36 28.91 5.26
N MET A 163 30.63 28.61 4.98
CA MET A 163 31.01 27.44 4.18
C MET A 163 30.64 26.11 4.86
N CYS A 164 30.87 25.98 6.17
CA CYS A 164 30.61 24.75 6.91
C CYS A 164 29.11 24.52 7.17
N GLU A 165 28.37 25.60 7.39
CA GLU A 165 26.92 25.52 7.66
C GLU A 165 26.09 25.22 6.39
N ALA A 166 26.59 25.65 5.23
CA ALA A 166 25.94 25.54 3.94
C ALA A 166 25.24 24.18 3.64
N PRO A 167 25.93 23.03 3.71
CA PRO A 167 25.33 21.74 3.37
C PRO A 167 24.50 21.13 4.51
N PHE A 168 24.52 21.68 5.72
CA PHE A 168 23.92 21.07 6.91
C PHE A 168 22.43 20.77 6.69
N PHE A 169 21.64 21.80 6.36
CA PHE A 169 20.19 21.66 6.23
C PHE A 169 19.74 20.73 5.09
N PRO A 170 20.24 20.85 3.84
CA PRO A 170 19.93 19.90 2.77
C PRO A 170 20.32 18.46 3.13
N LEU A 171 21.42 18.27 3.85
CA LEU A 171 21.91 16.95 4.24
C LEU A 171 21.04 16.31 5.33
N VAL A 172 20.47 17.09 6.26
CA VAL A 172 19.47 16.60 7.22
C VAL A 172 18.20 16.14 6.51
N ILE A 173 17.69 16.93 5.55
CA ILE A 173 16.50 16.53 4.77
C ILE A 173 16.77 15.20 4.07
N TYR A 174 17.92 15.08 3.38
CA TYR A 174 18.30 13.85 2.73
C TYR A 174 18.44 12.69 3.74
N TYR A 175 19.06 12.91 4.89
CA TYR A 175 19.17 11.87 5.92
C TYR A 175 17.81 11.38 6.40
N LEU A 176 16.84 12.28 6.66
CA LEU A 176 15.47 11.90 7.04
C LEU A 176 14.76 11.09 5.96
N THR A 177 15.01 11.37 4.66
CA THR A 177 14.42 10.58 3.55
C THR A 177 14.89 9.13 3.52
N THR A 178 16.01 8.80 4.19
CA THR A 178 16.50 7.40 4.28
C THR A 178 15.80 6.58 5.37
N PHE A 179 15.04 7.19 6.27
CA PHE A 179 14.32 6.50 7.36
C PHE A 179 12.79 6.64 7.24
N TYR A 180 12.30 7.74 6.68
CA TYR A 180 10.87 8.07 6.61
C TYR A 180 10.30 8.02 5.19
N ARG A 181 9.02 7.63 5.10
CA ARG A 181 8.22 7.65 3.86
C ARG A 181 7.85 9.07 3.43
N ARG A 182 7.43 9.23 2.17
CA ARG A 182 7.08 10.56 1.60
C ARG A 182 5.94 11.24 2.37
N GLY A 183 4.86 10.50 2.66
CA GLY A 183 3.71 11.01 3.42
C GLY A 183 4.01 11.30 4.89
N GLU A 184 5.09 10.75 5.42
CA GLU A 184 5.52 10.88 6.81
C GLU A 184 6.50 12.03 7.05
N LEU A 185 7.27 12.41 6.02
CA LEU A 185 8.40 13.33 6.13
C LEU A 185 7.96 14.77 6.47
N ALA A 186 6.87 15.25 5.88
CA ALA A 186 6.43 16.64 6.01
C ALA A 186 6.21 17.09 7.46
N ARG A 187 5.44 16.31 8.23
CA ARG A 187 5.14 16.61 9.64
C ARG A 187 6.40 16.64 10.50
N ARG A 188 7.35 15.76 10.21
CA ARG A 188 8.61 15.62 10.95
C ARG A 188 9.57 16.75 10.61
N LEU A 189 9.59 17.16 9.34
CA LEU A 189 10.34 18.33 8.91
C LEU A 189 9.81 19.60 9.58
N ALA A 190 8.49 19.71 9.78
CA ALA A 190 7.90 20.82 10.53
C ALA A 190 8.35 20.85 11.99
N ILE A 191 8.35 19.69 12.68
CA ILE A 191 8.85 19.56 14.05
C ILE A 191 10.34 19.91 14.12
N PHE A 192 11.14 19.40 13.18
CA PHE A 192 12.56 19.71 13.08
C PHE A 192 12.80 21.22 12.86
N TYR A 193 12.04 21.86 11.96
CA TYR A 193 12.21 23.28 11.66
C TYR A 193 11.78 24.17 12.84
N ALA A 194 10.79 23.74 13.63
CA ALA A 194 10.39 24.44 14.85
C ALA A 194 11.54 24.56 15.86
N ALA A 195 12.52 23.65 15.82
CA ALA A 195 13.73 23.75 16.63
C ALA A 195 14.54 25.03 16.35
N SER A 196 14.49 25.60 15.14
CA SER A 196 15.17 26.88 14.85
C SER A 196 14.52 28.07 15.56
N ASN A 197 13.19 28.11 15.66
CA ASN A 197 12.51 29.16 16.43
C ASN A 197 12.78 29.03 17.93
N ILE A 198 12.79 27.78 18.42
CA ILE A 198 13.16 27.48 19.80
C ILE A 198 14.62 27.90 20.05
N ALA A 199 15.53 27.66 19.11
CA ALA A 199 16.92 28.11 19.19
C ALA A 199 17.02 29.63 19.37
N ASN A 200 16.31 30.41 18.56
CA ASN A 200 16.32 31.88 18.70
C ASN A 200 15.82 32.34 20.07
N ALA A 201 14.89 31.59 20.70
CA ALA A 201 14.49 31.83 22.08
C ALA A 201 15.59 31.49 23.10
N PHE A 202 16.25 30.34 22.94
CA PHE A 202 17.40 29.96 23.78
C PHE A 202 18.57 30.92 23.64
N SER A 203 18.87 31.42 22.43
CA SER A 203 19.93 32.40 22.18
C SER A 203 19.72 33.67 23.02
N GLY A 204 18.48 34.21 23.04
CA GLY A 204 18.14 35.36 23.89
C GLY A 204 18.23 35.06 25.39
N LEU A 205 17.86 33.84 25.80
CA LEU A 205 17.95 33.40 27.20
C LEU A 205 19.41 33.22 27.68
N ILE A 206 20.27 32.66 26.85
CA ILE A 206 21.71 32.52 27.12
C ILE A 206 22.33 33.91 27.22
N ALA A 207 22.02 34.81 26.28
CA ALA A 207 22.48 36.21 26.33
C ALA A 207 22.03 36.92 27.62
N PHE A 208 20.77 36.72 28.06
CA PHE A 208 20.28 37.25 29.33
C PHE A 208 21.11 36.78 30.53
N GLY A 209 21.44 35.48 30.60
CA GLY A 209 22.23 34.93 31.70
C GLY A 209 23.69 35.38 31.69
N VAL A 210 24.30 35.43 30.50
CA VAL A 210 25.72 35.78 30.33
C VAL A 210 25.99 37.28 30.56
N PHE A 211 25.09 38.16 30.14
CA PHE A 211 25.27 39.61 30.28
C PHE A 211 25.14 40.11 31.73
N GLN A 212 24.79 39.24 32.68
CA GLN A 212 24.75 39.54 34.12
C GLN A 212 26.03 39.15 34.86
N ILE A 213 27.03 38.59 34.17
CA ILE A 213 28.31 38.24 34.77
C ILE A 213 29.08 39.54 35.06
N GLU A 214 29.23 39.87 36.34
CA GLU A 214 29.98 41.03 36.80
C GLU A 214 31.39 40.60 37.26
N GLY A 215 32.41 41.41 36.92
CA GLY A 215 33.79 41.21 37.40
C GLY A 215 34.71 40.32 36.55
N SER A 216 34.32 39.92 35.34
CA SER A 216 35.19 39.17 34.42
C SER A 216 36.16 40.06 33.63
N SER A 217 37.38 39.59 33.41
CA SER A 217 38.39 40.26 32.56
C SER A 217 38.07 40.19 31.05
N ILE A 218 37.04 39.43 30.66
CA ILE A 218 36.66 39.17 29.28
C ILE A 218 35.30 39.85 29.03
N PRO A 219 35.10 40.56 27.90
CA PRO A 219 33.80 41.11 27.52
C PRO A 219 32.67 40.07 27.51
N ASN A 220 31.50 40.44 28.01
CA ASN A 220 30.39 39.51 28.27
C ASN A 220 29.91 38.80 26.99
N TRP A 221 29.82 39.51 25.86
CA TRP A 221 29.52 38.90 24.56
C TRP A 221 30.44 37.76 24.13
N ARG A 222 31.70 37.68 24.59
CA ARG A 222 32.60 36.56 24.23
C ARG A 222 32.19 35.25 24.89
N TYR A 223 31.63 35.29 26.10
CA TYR A 223 31.13 34.09 26.78
C TYR A 223 30.00 33.43 26.01
N LEU A 224 29.19 34.20 25.28
CA LEU A 224 28.13 33.70 24.42
C LEU A 224 28.72 32.77 23.33
N PHE A 225 29.76 33.22 22.63
CA PHE A 225 30.47 32.39 21.64
C PHE A 225 31.20 31.19 22.26
N ILE A 226 31.72 31.33 23.49
CA ILE A 226 32.41 30.23 24.20
C ILE A 226 31.43 29.12 24.61
N ILE A 227 30.33 29.49 25.26
CA ILE A 227 29.34 28.54 25.77
C ILE A 227 28.68 27.81 24.59
N GLU A 228 28.22 28.55 23.59
CA GLU A 228 27.48 27.99 22.47
C GLU A 228 28.39 27.21 21.52
N GLY A 229 29.57 27.75 21.19
CA GLY A 229 30.57 27.04 20.38
C GLY A 229 31.08 25.77 21.08
N GLY A 230 31.37 25.85 22.38
CA GLY A 230 31.80 24.70 23.17
C GLY A 230 30.74 23.61 23.28
N ALA A 231 29.49 23.98 23.58
CA ALA A 231 28.37 23.03 23.62
C ALA A 231 28.13 22.36 22.26
N THR A 232 28.24 23.13 21.17
CA THR A 232 28.14 22.62 19.79
C THR A 232 29.22 21.58 19.49
N VAL A 233 30.48 21.88 19.84
CA VAL A 233 31.59 20.94 19.63
C VAL A 233 31.40 19.66 20.44
N LEU A 234 31.02 19.76 21.73
CA LEU A 234 30.77 18.59 22.56
C LEU A 234 29.61 17.73 22.03
N PHE A 235 28.51 18.36 21.62
CA PHE A 235 27.37 17.64 21.06
C PHE A 235 27.70 17.01 19.71
N SER A 236 28.56 17.63 18.89
CA SER A 236 29.00 17.05 17.62
C SER A 236 29.75 15.73 17.82
N ILE A 237 30.58 15.63 18.87
CA ILE A 237 31.29 14.40 19.22
C ILE A 237 30.27 13.32 19.59
N PHE A 238 29.28 13.64 20.43
CA PHE A 238 28.19 12.72 20.77
C PHE A 238 27.42 12.26 19.52
N ALA A 239 27.02 13.19 18.66
CA ALA A 239 26.24 12.91 17.45
C ALA A 239 27.01 12.00 16.47
N PHE A 240 28.34 12.12 16.40
CA PHE A 240 29.20 11.27 15.56
C PHE A 240 29.12 9.79 15.94
N TRP A 241 29.00 9.47 17.23
CA TRP A 241 28.87 8.09 17.70
C TRP A 241 27.43 7.59 17.74
N TYR A 242 26.45 8.50 17.86
CA TYR A 242 25.05 8.15 18.05
C TYR A 242 24.27 7.95 16.73
N LEU A 243 24.52 8.74 15.68
CA LEU A 243 23.74 8.70 14.44
C LEU A 243 23.98 7.41 13.63
N PRO A 244 22.94 6.61 13.33
CA PRO A 244 23.11 5.40 12.51
C PRO A 244 23.37 5.74 11.03
N ARG A 245 24.22 4.96 10.36
CA ARG A 245 24.60 5.19 8.95
C ARG A 245 23.53 4.80 7.95
N SER A 246 22.78 3.76 8.27
CA SER A 246 21.69 3.21 7.48
C SER A 246 20.70 2.52 8.42
N VAL A 247 19.52 2.19 7.89
CA VAL A 247 18.52 1.38 8.59
C VAL A 247 19.12 0.03 9.05
N ALA A 248 20.00 -0.57 8.23
CA ALA A 248 20.65 -1.84 8.55
C ALA A 248 21.67 -1.73 9.70
N GLU A 249 22.40 -0.62 9.78
CA GLU A 249 23.39 -0.35 10.83
C GLU A 249 22.79 0.24 12.12
N ALA A 250 21.46 0.44 12.18
CA ALA A 250 20.80 1.01 13.35
C ALA A 250 20.83 0.05 14.55
N ARG A 251 21.72 0.34 15.52
CA ARG A 251 21.92 -0.49 16.73
C ARG A 251 20.69 -0.59 17.65
N PHE A 252 19.73 0.33 17.52
CA PHE A 252 18.54 0.37 18.35
C PHE A 252 17.34 -0.40 17.79
N LEU A 253 17.44 -0.91 16.56
CA LEU A 253 16.40 -1.71 15.93
C LEU A 253 16.76 -3.19 16.09
N SER A 254 15.74 -4.00 16.37
CA SER A 254 15.83 -5.46 16.23
C SER A 254 15.97 -5.85 14.76
N GLU A 255 16.49 -7.05 14.46
CA GLU A 255 16.63 -7.54 13.08
C GLU A 255 15.28 -7.58 12.35
N ASP A 256 14.20 -7.90 13.05
CA ASP A 256 12.84 -7.86 12.49
C ASP A 256 12.37 -6.43 12.14
N GLU A 257 12.68 -5.46 12.99
CA GLU A 257 12.37 -4.05 12.75
C GLU A 257 13.21 -3.46 11.62
N LYS A 258 14.47 -3.88 11.47
CA LYS A 258 15.34 -3.50 10.34
C LYS A 258 14.78 -4.03 9.03
N ALA A 259 14.38 -5.30 8.99
CA ALA A 259 13.74 -5.90 7.84
C ALA A 259 12.42 -5.19 7.49
N LEU A 260 11.59 -4.88 8.51
CA LEU A 260 10.35 -4.12 8.32
C LEU A 260 10.63 -2.72 7.77
N ALA A 261 11.62 -2.01 8.31
CA ALA A 261 12.00 -0.66 7.86
C ALA A 261 12.52 -0.66 6.42
N PHE A 262 13.30 -1.68 6.03
CA PHE A 262 13.79 -1.84 4.66
C PHE A 262 12.63 -2.09 3.67
N HIS A 263 11.76 -3.05 3.99
CA HIS A 263 10.55 -3.34 3.20
C HIS A 263 9.64 -2.11 3.10
N ARG A 264 9.45 -1.38 4.20
CA ARG A 264 8.62 -0.18 4.27
C ARG A 264 9.04 0.91 3.28
N ILE A 265 10.35 1.11 3.14
CA ILE A 265 10.93 2.08 2.22
C ILE A 265 10.76 1.58 0.78
N GLN A 266 10.92 0.27 0.51
CA GLN A 266 10.76 -0.30 -0.83
C GLN A 266 9.31 -0.24 -1.35
N VAL A 267 8.31 -0.44 -0.48
CA VAL A 267 6.88 -0.41 -0.87
C VAL A 267 6.39 1.00 -1.22
N ASP A 268 6.86 2.04 -0.52
CA ASP A 268 6.53 3.45 -0.83
C ASP A 268 7.37 4.01 -1.99
N SER A 269 8.42 3.27 -2.36
CA SER A 269 9.35 3.63 -3.41
C SER A 269 8.82 3.19 -4.78
N SER A 270 7.95 4.03 -5.36
CA SER A 270 7.83 4.10 -6.83
C SER A 270 9.09 4.69 -7.49
N ALA A 271 10.16 4.91 -6.73
CA ALA A 271 11.49 5.33 -7.17
C ALA A 271 12.48 4.24 -6.76
N VAL A 272 13.16 3.65 -7.73
CA VAL A 272 14.25 2.68 -7.48
C VAL A 272 15.23 3.30 -6.47
N VAL A 273 15.27 2.77 -5.25
CA VAL A 273 16.30 3.10 -4.27
C VAL A 273 17.63 2.67 -4.92
N ASN A 274 18.47 3.65 -5.30
CA ASN A 274 19.70 3.56 -6.11
C ASN A 274 19.63 4.00 -7.59
N ASP A 275 18.59 4.69 -8.07
CA ASP A 275 18.73 5.33 -9.38
C ASP A 275 19.83 6.41 -9.31
N LYS A 276 20.80 6.34 -10.24
CA LYS A 276 21.94 7.26 -10.24
C LYS A 276 21.38 8.66 -10.44
N PHE A 277 21.78 9.64 -9.62
CA PHE A 277 21.34 11.03 -9.80
C PHE A 277 21.74 11.52 -11.19
N ARG A 278 20.76 11.63 -12.09
CA ARG A 278 20.95 12.11 -13.47
C ARG A 278 20.69 13.61 -13.51
N PHE A 279 21.74 14.40 -13.32
CA PHE A 279 21.65 15.87 -13.32
C PHE A 279 20.92 16.43 -14.56
N ARG A 280 21.12 15.84 -15.75
CA ARG A 280 20.43 16.23 -16.99
C ARG A 280 18.91 16.07 -16.92
N ASP A 281 18.42 15.01 -16.29
CA ASP A 281 16.97 14.74 -16.17
C ASP A 281 16.34 15.60 -15.08
N ALA A 282 17.12 15.94 -14.05
CA ALA A 282 16.73 16.85 -12.98
C ALA A 282 16.48 18.28 -13.52
N LEU A 283 17.32 18.76 -14.45
CA LEU A 283 17.18 20.09 -15.07
C LEU A 283 15.85 20.30 -15.82
N VAL A 284 15.14 19.22 -16.18
CA VAL A 284 13.82 19.30 -16.84
C VAL A 284 12.81 20.05 -15.96
N ILE A 285 12.99 20.09 -14.63
CA ILE A 285 12.09 20.81 -13.73
C ILE A 285 12.00 22.32 -14.04
N PHE A 286 13.08 22.91 -14.56
CA PHE A 286 13.11 24.32 -14.94
C PHE A 286 12.34 24.65 -16.22
N LYS A 287 11.80 23.64 -16.92
CA LYS A 287 10.87 23.86 -18.02
C LYS A 287 9.45 24.16 -17.53
N HIS A 288 9.12 23.83 -16.28
CA HIS A 288 7.80 24.08 -15.72
C HIS A 288 7.71 25.51 -15.15
N PRO A 289 6.71 26.32 -15.55
CA PRO A 289 6.56 27.69 -15.07
C PRO A 289 6.28 27.77 -13.56
N THR A 290 5.64 26.75 -12.99
CA THR A 290 5.38 26.62 -11.55
C THR A 290 6.66 26.62 -10.72
N THR A 291 7.78 26.13 -11.28
CA THR A 291 9.08 26.09 -10.60
C THR A 291 9.59 27.51 -10.31
N TYR A 292 9.48 28.42 -11.27
CA TYR A 292 9.87 29.82 -11.06
C TYR A 292 8.98 30.52 -10.05
N ALA A 293 7.67 30.22 -10.03
CA ALA A 293 6.77 30.74 -9.01
C ALA A 293 7.19 30.31 -7.60
N PHE A 294 7.53 29.02 -7.39
CA PHE A 294 8.05 28.55 -6.11
C PHE A 294 9.35 29.25 -5.69
N LEU A 295 10.30 29.43 -6.62
CA LEU A 295 11.56 30.13 -6.34
C LEU A 295 11.36 31.62 -6.02
N CYS A 296 10.42 32.29 -6.69
CA CYS A 296 10.07 33.67 -6.37
C CYS A 296 9.45 33.80 -4.98
N ILE A 297 8.63 32.83 -4.55
CA ILE A 297 8.08 32.82 -3.19
C ILE A 297 9.18 32.56 -2.16
N GLU A 298 10.16 31.67 -2.43
CA GLU A 298 11.35 31.45 -1.56
C GLU A 298 12.17 32.73 -1.39
N ILE A 299 12.34 33.52 -2.46
CA ILE A 299 12.99 34.85 -2.38
C ILE A 299 12.19 35.78 -1.45
N CYS A 300 10.87 35.87 -1.63
CA CYS A 300 10.03 36.75 -0.82
C CYS A 300 9.99 36.34 0.66
N LEU A 301 10.15 35.05 0.92
CA LEU A 301 10.22 34.47 2.26
C LEU A 301 11.55 34.77 2.97
N GLY A 302 12.66 34.71 2.24
CA GLY A 302 13.98 34.83 2.84
C GLY A 302 14.25 36.18 3.51
N VAL A 303 13.73 37.28 2.94
CA VAL A 303 13.94 38.64 3.49
C VAL A 303 13.32 38.78 4.89
N PRO A 304 12.02 38.48 5.13
CA PRO A 304 11.46 38.53 6.46
C PRO A 304 12.11 37.57 7.46
N ILE A 305 12.40 36.31 7.06
CA ILE A 305 13.00 35.32 7.97
C ILE A 305 14.31 35.85 8.56
N GLN A 306 15.21 36.32 7.70
CA GLN A 306 16.51 36.81 8.14
C GLN A 306 16.39 38.18 8.81
N GLY A 307 15.42 39.01 8.43
CA GLY A 307 15.12 40.28 9.08
C GLY A 307 14.75 40.09 10.55
N VAL A 308 13.88 39.14 10.86
CA VAL A 308 13.52 38.83 12.26
C VAL A 308 14.71 38.15 12.96
N ALA A 309 15.31 37.12 12.36
CA ALA A 309 16.35 36.34 13.03
C ALA A 309 17.60 37.16 13.41
N LEU A 310 18.05 38.07 12.55
CA LEU A 310 19.28 38.85 12.78
C LEU A 310 19.06 40.14 13.57
N PHE A 311 17.89 40.77 13.44
CA PHE A 311 17.66 42.12 13.96
C PHE A 311 16.61 42.20 15.09
N LEU A 312 15.93 41.10 15.46
CA LEU A 312 14.93 41.12 16.54
C LEU A 312 15.47 41.70 17.87
N PRO A 313 16.67 41.36 18.36
CA PRO A 313 17.21 41.97 19.59
C PRO A 313 17.35 43.48 19.46
N GLN A 314 17.81 43.98 18.31
CA GLN A 314 17.95 45.42 18.04
C GLN A 314 16.58 46.10 17.90
N ILE A 315 15.57 45.41 17.35
CA ILE A 315 14.18 45.90 17.30
C ILE A 315 13.63 46.04 18.73
N VAL A 316 13.83 45.04 19.60
CA VAL A 316 13.38 45.07 21.00
C VAL A 316 14.17 46.10 21.82
N GLN A 317 15.46 46.33 21.52
CA GLN A 317 16.29 47.33 22.20
C GLN A 317 15.71 48.75 22.07
N ARG A 318 15.03 49.02 20.95
CA ARG A 318 14.36 50.31 20.72
C ARG A 318 13.19 50.59 21.66
N LEU A 319 12.71 49.59 22.39
CA LEU A 319 11.71 49.79 23.45
C LEU A 319 12.31 50.54 24.67
N GLY A 320 13.62 50.77 24.71
CA GLY A 320 14.31 51.50 25.77
C GLY A 320 14.72 50.63 26.97
N TYR A 321 14.75 49.31 26.81
CA TYR A 321 15.19 48.39 27.85
C TYR A 321 16.72 48.24 27.89
N SER A 322 17.27 47.85 29.05
CA SER A 322 18.69 47.49 29.17
C SER A 322 19.03 46.29 28.26
N PRO A 323 20.31 46.09 27.87
CA PRO A 323 20.72 44.95 27.04
C PRO A 323 20.29 43.59 27.62
N VAL A 324 20.44 43.41 28.94
CA VAL A 324 19.98 42.22 29.66
C VAL A 324 18.48 42.00 29.46
N LYS A 325 17.66 43.02 29.76
CA LYS A 325 16.19 42.93 29.64
C LYS A 325 15.73 42.81 28.19
N THR A 326 16.45 43.42 27.25
CA THR A 326 16.17 43.35 25.81
C THR A 326 16.25 41.91 25.31
N ASN A 327 17.34 41.19 25.63
CA ASN A 327 17.52 39.80 25.20
C ASN A 327 16.52 38.84 25.86
N LEU A 328 16.09 39.10 27.11
CA LEU A 328 15.00 38.33 27.72
C LEU A 328 13.67 38.52 26.98
N TYR A 329 13.39 39.73 26.49
CA TYR A 329 12.12 40.06 25.85
C TYR A 329 12.00 39.49 24.42
N THR A 330 13.11 39.02 23.81
CA THR A 330 13.06 38.30 22.52
C THR A 330 12.60 36.85 22.66
N VAL A 331 12.67 36.26 23.88
CA VAL A 331 12.32 34.86 24.14
C VAL A 331 10.84 34.58 23.84
N ALA A 332 9.92 35.38 24.39
CA ALA A 332 8.49 35.14 24.26
C ALA A 332 7.96 35.21 22.80
N PRO A 333 8.34 36.22 21.98
CA PRO A 333 8.01 36.23 20.56
C PRO A 333 8.49 34.96 19.84
N ASN A 334 9.75 34.54 20.04
CA ASN A 334 10.30 33.37 19.37
C ASN A 334 9.61 32.05 19.79
N VAL A 335 9.30 31.87 21.08
CA VAL A 335 8.57 30.68 21.58
C VAL A 335 7.17 30.62 20.98
N THR A 336 6.43 31.73 21.00
CA THR A 336 5.08 31.75 20.41
C THR A 336 5.12 31.61 18.88
N GLY A 337 6.17 32.09 18.22
CA GLY A 337 6.45 31.82 16.81
C GLY A 337 6.64 30.32 16.51
N ALA A 338 7.33 29.59 17.37
CA ALA A 338 7.44 28.13 17.27
C ALA A 338 6.08 27.42 17.41
N VAL A 339 5.27 27.84 18.40
CA VAL A 339 3.92 27.30 18.60
C VAL A 339 3.03 27.58 17.39
N MET A 340 3.04 28.81 16.87
CA MET A 340 2.21 29.21 15.73
C MET A 340 2.63 28.51 14.43
N LEU A 341 3.93 28.30 14.21
CA LEU A 341 4.45 27.47 13.13
C LEU A 341 3.85 26.05 13.18
N LEU A 342 3.87 25.40 14.36
CA LEU A 342 3.29 24.07 14.52
C LEU A 342 1.78 24.11 14.29
N LEU A 343 1.05 25.05 14.90
CA LEU A 343 -0.40 25.19 14.69
C LEU A 343 -0.76 25.31 13.21
N LEU A 344 -0.11 26.21 12.46
CA LEU A 344 -0.36 26.40 11.03
C LEU A 344 0.03 25.17 10.20
N ALA A 345 1.14 24.49 10.53
CA ALA A 345 1.57 23.29 9.83
C ALA A 345 0.60 22.12 10.04
N PHE A 346 0.19 21.85 11.27
CA PHE A 346 -0.75 20.78 11.60
C PHE A 346 -2.16 21.07 11.06
N CYS A 347 -2.64 22.32 11.13
CA CYS A 347 -3.92 22.70 10.53
C CYS A 347 -3.89 22.56 8.99
N SER A 348 -2.77 22.93 8.35
CA SER A 348 -2.59 22.77 6.91
C SER A 348 -2.60 21.30 6.47
N ASP A 349 -1.93 20.43 7.23
CA ASP A 349 -1.96 18.99 7.00
C ASP A 349 -3.37 18.40 7.19
N ALA A 350 -4.09 18.81 8.24
CA ALA A 350 -5.45 18.35 8.53
C ALA A 350 -6.45 18.79 7.45
N ALA A 351 -6.37 20.05 7.00
CA ALA A 351 -7.23 20.60 5.95
C ALA A 351 -6.84 20.13 4.53
N ARG A 352 -5.65 19.52 4.37
CA ARG A 352 -5.05 19.13 3.07
C ARG A 352 -4.92 20.30 2.06
N LEU A 353 -4.91 21.53 2.56
CA LEU A 353 -4.75 22.76 1.78
C LEU A 353 -3.47 23.47 2.24
N ARG A 354 -2.60 23.88 1.31
CA ARG A 354 -1.31 24.51 1.60
C ARG A 354 -1.32 26.02 1.41
N SER A 355 -1.75 26.48 0.24
CA SER A 355 -1.70 27.89 -0.16
C SER A 355 -2.33 28.86 0.85
N PRO A 356 -3.55 28.63 1.40
CA PRO A 356 -4.17 29.57 2.34
C PRO A 356 -3.34 29.81 3.62
N PHE A 357 -2.69 28.77 4.14
CA PHE A 357 -1.87 28.87 5.35
C PHE A 357 -0.53 29.57 5.08
N ILE A 358 0.04 29.41 3.87
CA ILE A 358 1.21 30.17 3.43
C ILE A 358 0.87 31.67 3.34
N VAL A 359 -0.26 31.99 2.71
CA VAL A 359 -0.76 33.37 2.61
C VAL A 359 -0.98 33.96 3.99
N LEU A 360 -1.62 33.22 4.90
CA LEU A 360 -1.84 33.65 6.27
C LEU A 360 -0.51 33.96 7.00
N GLY A 361 0.51 33.11 6.88
CA GLY A 361 1.83 33.37 7.48
C GLY A 361 2.48 34.65 6.94
N PHE A 362 2.43 34.88 5.63
CA PHE A 362 2.93 36.13 5.05
C PHE A 362 2.13 37.36 5.52
N LEU A 363 0.80 37.25 5.62
CA LEU A 363 -0.06 38.34 6.10
C LEU A 363 0.21 38.69 7.57
N LEU A 364 0.45 37.69 8.43
CA LEU A 364 0.83 37.91 9.83
C LEU A 364 2.14 38.70 9.93
N THR A 365 3.15 38.29 9.14
CA THR A 365 4.45 38.99 9.09
C THR A 365 4.30 40.42 8.58
N PHE A 366 3.60 40.59 7.46
CA PHE A 366 3.31 41.89 6.86
C PHE A 366 2.64 42.82 7.88
N THR A 367 1.60 42.34 8.56
CA THR A 367 0.85 43.12 9.56
C THR A 367 1.75 43.52 10.73
N GLY A 368 2.59 42.61 11.23
CA GLY A 368 3.53 42.92 12.31
C GLY A 368 4.52 44.04 11.95
N PHE A 369 5.15 43.96 10.76
CA PHE A 369 6.08 44.99 10.31
C PHE A 369 5.40 46.35 10.03
N ILE A 370 4.19 46.34 9.47
CA ILE A 370 3.42 47.58 9.21
C ILE A 370 2.97 48.25 10.51
N ILE A 371 2.47 47.47 11.48
CA ILE A 371 2.12 48.01 12.81
C ILE A 371 3.34 48.69 13.42
N TYR A 372 4.50 48.01 13.43
CA TYR A 372 5.72 48.56 14.01
C TYR A 372 6.23 49.81 13.26
N ALA A 373 6.12 49.85 11.93
CA ALA A 373 6.51 51.01 11.12
C ALA A 373 5.59 52.23 11.32
N SER A 374 4.31 51.99 11.61
CA SER A 374 3.29 53.03 11.80
C SER A 374 3.40 53.75 13.14
N ILE A 375 4.10 53.16 14.12
CA ILE A 375 4.33 53.77 15.42
C ILE A 375 5.33 54.92 15.27
N ASN A 376 4.92 56.13 15.63
CA ASN A 376 5.76 57.33 15.59
C ASN A 376 6.70 57.41 16.79
N ASP A 377 6.16 57.15 17.99
CA ASP A 377 6.93 57.06 19.22
C ASP A 377 6.75 55.66 19.84
N VAL A 378 7.83 54.88 19.79
CA VAL A 378 7.89 53.50 20.30
C VAL A 378 7.72 53.47 21.83
N GLN A 379 8.19 54.51 22.54
CA GLN A 379 8.09 54.59 23.99
C GLN A 379 6.68 54.97 24.46
N ALA A 380 5.95 55.77 23.68
CA ALA A 380 4.55 56.08 23.97
C ALA A 380 3.63 54.85 23.84
N GLN A 381 3.96 53.90 22.95
CA GLN A 381 3.12 52.74 22.62
C GLN A 381 3.86 51.38 22.80
N ILE A 382 4.61 51.24 23.90
CA ILE A 382 5.44 50.04 24.18
C ILE A 382 4.65 48.73 24.04
N ARG A 383 3.41 48.67 24.55
CA ARG A 383 2.57 47.46 24.48
C ARG A 383 2.28 47.02 23.05
N LEU A 384 1.95 47.98 22.17
CA LEU A 384 1.66 47.70 20.76
C LEU A 384 2.93 47.35 20.00
N ALA A 385 4.02 48.07 20.24
CA ALA A 385 5.33 47.79 19.64
C ALA A 385 5.84 46.39 20.02
N TYR A 386 5.67 45.98 21.28
CA TYR A 386 6.02 44.64 21.72
C TYR A 386 5.11 43.58 21.09
N PHE A 387 3.79 43.79 21.06
CA PHE A 387 2.85 42.88 20.39
C PHE A 387 3.17 42.67 18.90
N ALA A 388 3.62 43.72 18.20
CA ALA A 388 4.03 43.61 16.79
C ALA A 388 5.18 42.59 16.60
N THR A 389 6.09 42.45 17.57
CA THR A 389 7.18 41.46 17.51
C THR A 389 6.67 40.01 17.58
N PHE A 390 5.53 39.75 18.22
CA PHE A 390 4.86 38.44 18.20
C PHE A 390 4.30 38.15 16.81
N MET A 391 3.60 39.11 16.19
CA MET A 391 3.08 38.92 14.84
C MET A 391 4.20 38.73 13.80
N MET A 392 5.32 39.45 13.94
CA MET A 392 6.50 39.27 13.09
C MET A 392 7.01 37.83 13.12
N THR A 393 7.14 37.24 14.32
CA THR A 393 7.68 35.88 14.55
C THR A 393 6.67 34.76 14.21
N TRP A 394 5.37 35.00 14.38
CA TRP A 394 4.31 34.03 14.01
C TRP A 394 4.29 33.71 12.52
N GLY A 395 4.54 34.72 11.69
CA GLY A 395 4.39 34.59 10.25
C GLY A 395 5.67 34.24 9.49
N THR A 396 6.85 34.39 10.09
CA THR A 396 8.12 34.29 9.34
C THR A 396 8.48 32.86 9.00
N SER A 397 8.37 31.95 9.96
CA SER A 397 8.87 30.58 9.81
C SER A 397 7.87 29.62 9.17
N ALA A 398 6.56 29.87 9.33
CA ALA A 398 5.49 28.99 8.82
C ALA A 398 5.47 28.84 7.28
N PRO A 399 5.58 29.92 6.49
CA PRO A 399 5.58 29.81 5.04
C PRO A 399 6.76 28.99 4.51
N SER A 400 7.92 28.97 5.16
CA SER A 400 9.09 28.18 4.73
C SER A 400 8.81 26.68 4.70
N VAL A 401 8.29 26.16 5.81
CA VAL A 401 7.98 24.73 5.96
C VAL A 401 6.83 24.33 5.04
N LEU A 402 5.81 25.18 4.95
CA LEU A 402 4.64 24.90 4.13
C LEU A 402 4.95 24.95 2.63
N LEU A 403 5.75 25.91 2.18
CA LEU A 403 6.16 26.04 0.77
C LEU A 403 7.05 24.88 0.33
N SER A 404 8.05 24.54 1.16
CA SER A 404 8.93 23.40 0.89
C SER A 404 8.15 22.09 0.78
N THR A 405 7.19 21.88 1.66
CA THR A 405 6.28 20.72 1.57
C THR A 405 5.39 20.79 0.33
N TRP A 406 4.89 21.97 -0.03
CA TRP A 406 3.97 22.15 -1.14
C TRP A 406 4.60 21.77 -2.48
N TYR A 407 5.81 22.25 -2.81
CA TYR A 407 6.44 21.87 -4.07
C TYR A 407 6.97 20.41 -4.04
N ASN A 408 7.45 19.92 -2.88
CA ASN A 408 7.94 18.53 -2.77
C ASN A 408 6.85 17.50 -3.02
N ASN A 409 5.61 17.78 -2.61
CA ASN A 409 4.46 16.90 -2.84
C ASN A 409 3.93 16.96 -4.29
N ASN A 410 4.15 18.08 -5.01
CA ASN A 410 3.70 18.24 -6.39
C ASN A 410 4.71 17.72 -7.44
N VAL A 411 5.94 17.39 -7.02
CA VAL A 411 6.99 16.85 -7.91
C VAL A 411 7.15 15.35 -7.66
N ALA A 412 6.69 14.53 -8.61
CA ALA A 412 6.74 13.07 -8.52
C ALA A 412 8.17 12.50 -8.62
N ASP A 413 8.99 13.08 -9.50
CA ASP A 413 10.36 12.67 -9.79
C ASP A 413 11.34 13.10 -8.69
N GLU A 414 12.10 12.15 -8.16
CA GLU A 414 13.00 12.37 -7.03
C GLU A 414 14.18 13.28 -7.39
N SER A 415 14.81 13.07 -8.54
CA SER A 415 15.99 13.86 -8.96
C SER A 415 15.61 15.32 -9.16
N ARG A 416 14.43 15.58 -9.74
CA ARG A 416 13.87 16.93 -9.89
C ARG A 416 13.54 17.57 -8.54
N ARG A 417 12.91 16.82 -7.63
CA ARG A 417 12.55 17.29 -6.29
C ARG A 417 13.78 17.68 -5.46
N VAL A 418 14.81 16.85 -5.48
CA VAL A 418 16.09 17.10 -4.79
C VAL A 418 16.77 18.34 -5.37
N LEU A 419 16.78 18.50 -6.70
CA LEU A 419 17.37 19.68 -7.35
C LEU A 419 16.62 20.97 -6.97
N LEU A 420 15.29 20.95 -6.99
CA LEU A 420 14.48 22.12 -6.61
C LEU A 420 14.71 22.50 -5.14
N THR A 421 14.73 21.55 -4.21
CA THR A 421 15.01 21.82 -2.79
C THR A 421 16.44 22.34 -2.58
N SER A 422 17.41 21.75 -3.29
CA SER A 422 18.82 22.16 -3.20
C SER A 422 19.08 23.57 -3.74
N ILE A 423 18.16 24.13 -4.52
CA ILE A 423 18.25 25.50 -5.05
C ILE A 423 17.36 26.46 -4.25
N GLY A 424 16.12 26.07 -3.95
CA GLY A 424 15.15 26.91 -3.25
C GLY A 424 15.61 27.34 -1.86
N VAL A 425 16.10 26.41 -1.04
CA VAL A 425 16.48 26.72 0.35
C VAL A 425 17.72 27.62 0.44
N PRO A 426 18.83 27.38 -0.31
CA PRO A 426 19.93 28.32 -0.34
C PRO A 426 19.53 29.68 -0.92
N LEU A 427 18.60 29.73 -1.88
CA LEU A 427 18.10 30.98 -2.45
C LEU A 427 17.34 31.82 -1.40
N ALA A 428 16.52 31.20 -0.54
CA ALA A 428 15.90 31.90 0.58
C ALA A 428 16.94 32.42 1.57
N ASN A 429 17.97 31.63 1.88
CA ASN A 429 19.06 32.10 2.75
C ASN A 429 19.86 33.25 2.12
N LEU A 430 20.06 33.26 0.80
CA LEU A 430 20.74 34.34 0.07
C LEU A 430 20.08 35.70 0.30
N MET A 431 18.77 35.73 0.52
CA MET A 431 18.05 36.97 0.80
C MET A 431 18.39 37.58 2.16
N GLY A 432 19.14 36.86 3.00
CA GLY A 432 19.88 37.44 4.12
C GLY A 432 20.84 38.54 3.68
N LEU A 433 21.41 38.48 2.47
CA LEU A 433 22.22 39.57 1.91
C LEU A 433 21.42 40.86 1.78
N VAL A 434 20.16 40.77 1.35
CA VAL A 434 19.26 41.92 1.26
C VAL A 434 18.98 42.42 2.67
N SER A 435 18.49 41.53 3.56
CA SER A 435 18.13 41.87 4.94
C SER A 435 19.25 42.58 5.71
N SER A 436 20.47 42.04 5.65
CA SER A 436 21.68 42.59 6.30
C SER A 436 22.03 44.00 5.83
N ASN A 437 21.62 44.40 4.62
CA ASN A 437 21.93 45.71 4.04
C ASN A 437 20.78 46.72 4.08
N VAL A 438 19.57 46.30 4.50
CA VAL A 438 18.44 47.24 4.64
C VAL A 438 18.46 47.98 5.98
N PHE A 439 18.95 47.35 7.05
CA PHE A 439 19.11 47.99 8.36
C PHE A 439 20.38 48.85 8.41
N ARG A 440 20.31 50.09 7.92
CA ARG A 440 21.46 51.02 7.86
C ARG A 440 21.53 51.89 9.11
N THR A 441 22.75 52.16 9.58
CA THR A 441 22.99 53.03 10.75
C THR A 441 22.47 54.45 10.57
N ARG A 442 22.46 54.98 9.34
CA ARG A 442 21.92 56.31 9.00
C ARG A 442 20.42 56.44 9.21
N ASP A 443 19.69 55.32 9.19
CA ASP A 443 18.23 55.30 9.30
C ASP A 443 17.77 55.12 10.77
N LYS A 444 18.71 55.16 11.73
CA LYS A 444 18.42 55.25 13.17
C LYS A 444 17.61 56.52 13.46
N PRO A 445 16.64 56.50 14.41
CA PRO A 445 16.21 55.35 15.21
C PRO A 445 15.11 54.50 14.54
N LYS A 446 14.43 54.99 13.50
CA LYS A 446 13.18 54.37 13.01
C LYS A 446 13.38 53.18 12.08
N TYR A 447 14.48 53.14 11.33
CA TYR A 447 14.77 52.12 10.31
C TYR A 447 13.61 51.90 9.32
N MET A 448 12.90 52.98 8.94
CA MET A 448 11.73 52.90 8.06
C MET A 448 11.98 52.14 6.76
N PRO A 449 13.09 52.37 6.03
CA PRO A 449 13.37 51.62 4.81
C PRO A 449 13.42 50.11 5.06
N ALA A 450 14.04 49.66 6.16
CA ALA A 450 14.12 48.25 6.53
C ALA A 450 12.75 47.63 6.80
N LEU A 451 11.95 48.29 7.64
CA LEU A 451 10.62 47.80 8.00
C LEU A 451 9.68 47.72 6.79
N VAL A 452 9.71 48.75 5.93
CA VAL A 452 8.87 48.81 4.72
C VAL A 452 9.32 47.79 3.69
N THR A 453 10.63 47.61 3.47
CA THR A 453 11.13 46.59 2.54
C THR A 453 10.72 45.18 2.99
N VAL A 454 10.89 44.84 4.28
CA VAL A 454 10.48 43.53 4.79
C VAL A 454 8.97 43.32 4.65
N ALA A 455 8.16 44.33 4.97
CA ALA A 455 6.71 44.27 4.76
C ALA A 455 6.34 44.09 3.28
N ALA A 456 6.98 44.83 2.36
CA ALA A 456 6.72 44.73 0.93
C ALA A 456 7.01 43.33 0.37
N PHE A 457 8.12 42.70 0.80
CA PHE A 457 8.41 41.30 0.44
C PHE A 457 7.39 40.34 1.04
N GLY A 458 6.93 40.57 2.28
CA GLY A 458 5.84 39.80 2.89
C GLY A 458 4.54 39.87 2.08
N ALA A 459 4.10 41.08 1.70
CA ALA A 459 2.90 41.28 0.88
C ALA A 459 3.06 40.65 -0.53
N THR A 460 4.22 40.81 -1.15
CA THR A 460 4.52 40.22 -2.47
C THR A 460 4.48 38.69 -2.38
N GLY A 461 5.05 38.10 -1.33
CA GLY A 461 5.00 36.67 -1.05
C GLY A 461 3.57 36.16 -0.87
N ALA A 462 2.72 36.87 -0.12
CA ALA A 462 1.30 36.55 0.02
C ALA A 462 0.57 36.55 -1.33
N CYS A 463 0.78 37.60 -2.13
CA CYS A 463 0.18 37.72 -3.46
C CYS A 463 0.61 36.59 -4.39
N LEU A 464 1.91 36.29 -4.48
CA LEU A 464 2.42 35.21 -5.33
C LEU A 464 1.91 33.84 -4.89
N ALA A 465 1.86 33.57 -3.58
CA ALA A 465 1.34 32.32 -3.04
C ALA A 465 -0.17 32.15 -3.30
N ALA A 466 -0.95 33.23 -3.21
CA ALA A 466 -2.37 33.25 -3.55
C ALA A 466 -2.59 33.03 -5.05
N LEU A 467 -1.85 33.73 -5.91
CA LEU A 467 -1.93 33.59 -7.37
C LEU A 467 -1.58 32.17 -7.83
N LEU A 468 -0.51 31.58 -7.28
CA LEU A 468 -0.12 30.20 -7.58
C LEU A 468 -1.17 29.20 -7.07
N GLY A 469 -1.72 29.43 -5.88
CA GLY A 469 -2.81 28.63 -5.30
C GLY A 469 -4.06 28.65 -6.16
N CYS A 470 -4.51 29.84 -6.57
CA CYS A 470 -5.63 30.03 -7.48
C CYS A 470 -5.35 29.37 -8.84
N TYR A 471 -4.17 29.56 -9.42
CA TYR A 471 -3.78 28.92 -10.68
C TYR A 471 -3.89 27.40 -10.60
N MET A 472 -3.33 26.77 -9.55
CA MET A 472 -3.40 25.33 -9.35
C MET A 472 -4.83 24.85 -9.12
N TRP A 473 -5.65 25.61 -8.37
CA TRP A 473 -7.06 25.28 -8.17
C TRP A 473 -7.86 25.32 -9.48
N PHE A 474 -7.67 26.37 -10.29
CA PHE A 474 -8.29 26.47 -11.61
C PHE A 474 -7.76 25.42 -12.59
N ASP A 475 -6.49 25.05 -12.51
CA ASP A 475 -5.91 24.01 -13.36
C ASP A 475 -6.45 22.62 -12.99
N ASN A 476 -6.54 22.29 -11.70
CA ASN A 476 -7.19 21.07 -11.23
C ASN A 476 -8.66 21.01 -11.68
N LYS A 477 -9.42 22.08 -11.46
CA LYS A 477 -10.82 22.16 -11.92
C LYS A 477 -10.96 22.03 -13.45
N ARG A 478 -9.96 22.50 -14.22
CA ARG A 478 -9.92 22.31 -15.69
C ARG A 478 -9.61 20.87 -16.08
N ARG A 479 -8.73 20.17 -15.36
CA ARG A 479 -8.42 18.75 -15.57
C ARG A 479 -9.61 17.87 -15.19
N ASP A 480 -10.23 18.11 -14.04
CA ASP A 480 -11.44 17.41 -13.58
C ASP A 480 -12.58 17.53 -14.61
N ARG A 481 -12.74 18.72 -15.22
CA ARG A 481 -13.70 18.94 -16.32
C ARG A 481 -13.33 18.21 -17.62
N ARG A 482 -12.04 18.08 -17.95
CA ARG A 482 -11.57 17.38 -19.16
C ARG A 482 -11.70 15.86 -19.03
N ASP A 483 -11.48 15.34 -17.83
CA ASP A 483 -11.56 13.91 -17.53
C ASP A 483 -13.00 13.47 -17.18
N GLY A 484 -13.99 14.37 -17.33
CA GLY A 484 -15.41 14.06 -17.18
C GLY A 484 -15.84 13.81 -15.73
N ALA A 485 -15.14 14.36 -14.73
CA ALA A 485 -15.56 14.29 -13.34
C ALA A 485 -16.77 15.22 -13.11
N ASP A 486 -17.92 14.63 -12.80
CA ASP A 486 -19.17 15.33 -12.55
C ASP A 486 -19.11 16.01 -11.16
N PRO A 487 -19.27 17.34 -11.05
CA PRO A 487 -19.13 18.07 -9.78
C PRO A 487 -20.27 17.81 -8.77
N SER A 488 -21.27 16.98 -9.12
CA SER A 488 -22.36 16.53 -8.25
C SER A 488 -22.03 15.27 -7.43
N LEU A 489 -20.88 14.65 -7.66
CA LEU A 489 -20.45 13.41 -7.00
C LEU A 489 -19.69 13.71 -5.71
N SER A 490 -20.17 13.18 -4.58
CA SER A 490 -19.46 13.28 -3.29
C SER A 490 -18.09 12.59 -3.38
N SER A 491 -17.14 12.94 -2.50
CA SER A 491 -15.75 12.47 -2.52
C SER A 491 -15.56 10.94 -2.61
N CYS A 492 -16.60 10.16 -2.27
CA CYS A 492 -16.61 8.69 -2.38
C CYS A 492 -16.86 8.18 -3.81
N GLN A 493 -17.65 8.90 -4.62
CA GLN A 493 -17.93 8.53 -6.01
C GLN A 493 -16.78 8.87 -6.96
N LEU A 494 -15.96 9.88 -6.62
CA LEU A 494 -14.73 10.19 -7.37
C LEU A 494 -13.68 9.08 -7.22
N TRP A 495 -13.60 8.42 -6.05
CA TRP A 495 -12.73 7.26 -5.85
C TRP A 495 -13.17 6.04 -6.67
N LEU A 496 -14.47 5.74 -6.69
CA LEU A 496 -15.04 4.67 -7.53
C LEU A 496 -14.91 4.95 -9.03
N LYS A 497 -14.96 6.22 -9.45
CA LYS A 497 -14.73 6.63 -10.84
C LYS A 497 -13.24 6.60 -11.21
N ILE A 498 -12.33 6.97 -10.31
CA ILE A 498 -10.87 6.84 -10.52
C ILE A 498 -10.43 5.37 -10.58
N ASP A 499 -11.07 4.48 -9.81
CA ASP A 499 -10.85 3.03 -9.91
C ASP A 499 -11.42 2.46 -11.22
N ASN A 500 -12.63 2.89 -11.62
CA ASN A 500 -13.23 2.52 -12.92
C ASN A 500 -12.48 3.11 -14.14
N ASP A 501 -11.93 4.32 -14.05
CA ASP A 501 -11.19 4.96 -15.16
C ASP A 501 -9.74 4.45 -15.25
N ARG A 502 -9.14 3.96 -14.15
CA ARG A 502 -7.93 3.11 -14.21
C ARG A 502 -8.19 1.78 -14.92
N GLN A 503 -9.41 1.23 -14.83
CA GLN A 503 -9.82 0.04 -15.58
C GLN A 503 -10.16 0.34 -17.05
N LYS A 504 -10.52 1.58 -17.42
CA LYS A 504 -10.98 1.93 -18.77
C LYS A 504 -9.89 2.33 -19.76
N TYR A 505 -8.72 2.75 -19.28
CA TYR A 505 -7.55 3.04 -20.12
C TYR A 505 -6.30 2.33 -19.60
N PRO A 506 -5.96 1.13 -20.13
CA PRO A 506 -4.71 0.49 -19.76
C PRO A 506 -3.53 1.38 -20.19
N LEU A 507 -2.49 1.40 -19.35
CA LEU A 507 -1.23 2.12 -19.55
C LEU A 507 -0.62 1.87 -20.95
N SER A 508 -1.00 0.77 -21.62
CA SER A 508 -0.57 0.40 -22.97
C SER A 508 -1.11 1.30 -24.09
N GLN A 509 -2.33 1.84 -24.01
CA GLN A 509 -2.90 2.67 -25.09
C GLN A 509 -2.35 4.11 -25.11
N ASN A 510 -1.96 4.66 -23.96
CA ASN A 510 -1.28 5.96 -23.92
C ASN A 510 0.19 5.87 -24.35
N ILE A 511 0.84 4.71 -24.16
CA ILE A 511 2.17 4.44 -24.73
C ILE A 511 2.09 4.24 -26.25
N LEU A 512 1.07 3.55 -26.77
CA LEU A 512 0.85 3.38 -28.21
C LEU A 512 0.42 4.68 -28.91
N ARG A 513 -0.43 5.52 -28.29
CA ARG A 513 -0.77 6.85 -28.82
C ARG A 513 0.40 7.84 -28.71
N ALA A 514 1.18 7.82 -27.63
CA ALA A 514 2.38 8.64 -27.51
C ALA A 514 3.47 8.24 -28.52
N ASN A 515 3.61 6.94 -28.82
CA ASN A 515 4.53 6.46 -29.87
C ASN A 515 4.04 6.86 -31.27
N SER A 516 2.73 6.81 -31.56
CA SER A 516 2.17 7.24 -32.86
C SER A 516 2.23 8.76 -33.11
N LEU A 517 2.21 9.57 -32.04
CA LEU A 517 2.36 11.04 -32.11
C LEU A 517 3.83 11.48 -32.10
N ALA A 518 4.72 10.71 -31.47
CA ALA A 518 6.17 10.91 -31.54
C ALA A 518 6.76 10.54 -32.91
N GLU A 519 6.09 9.71 -33.71
CA GLU A 519 6.51 9.38 -35.08
C GLU A 519 6.27 10.52 -36.10
N ARG A 520 5.40 11.50 -35.81
CA ARG A 520 5.07 12.58 -36.77
C ARG A 520 5.87 13.86 -36.61
N ILE A 521 6.69 14.00 -35.57
CA ILE A 521 7.51 15.20 -35.36
C ILE A 521 8.88 14.77 -34.86
N ILE A 522 9.88 14.67 -35.76
CA ILE A 522 11.31 15.04 -35.59
C ILE A 522 12.09 14.64 -36.86
N ARG A 523 12.98 15.55 -37.28
CA ARG A 523 13.69 15.59 -38.58
C ARG A 523 14.85 14.58 -38.71
N LYS A 524 15.16 14.25 -39.97
CA LYS A 524 16.20 13.34 -40.51
C LYS A 524 17.58 13.49 -39.84
N ILE A 525 18.20 12.37 -39.43
CA ILE A 525 19.62 12.25 -39.03
C ILE A 525 20.30 11.26 -39.99
N LYS A 526 21.47 11.60 -40.55
CA LYS A 526 22.25 10.78 -41.51
C LYS A 526 22.96 9.59 -40.83
N CYS A 527 22.95 8.45 -41.53
CA CYS A 527 23.65 7.20 -41.18
C CYS A 527 25.18 7.35 -41.32
N GLY A 528 25.96 6.57 -40.57
CA GLY A 528 27.43 6.64 -40.53
C GLY A 528 28.16 5.63 -41.45
N GLU A 529 27.44 4.85 -42.25
CA GLU A 529 27.97 3.92 -43.30
C GLU A 529 28.96 2.81 -42.86
N GLU A 530 29.21 2.62 -41.57
CA GLU A 530 30.02 1.52 -41.02
C GLU A 530 29.31 0.15 -41.12
N ARG A 531 29.99 -0.88 -41.65
CA ARG A 531 29.47 -2.27 -41.84
C ARG A 531 30.02 -3.24 -40.77
N PRO A 532 29.25 -4.26 -40.30
CA PRO A 532 27.98 -4.75 -40.85
C PRO A 532 26.72 -4.09 -40.25
N ASN A 533 26.82 -3.38 -39.12
CA ASN A 533 25.71 -2.64 -38.51
C ASN A 533 26.17 -1.25 -38.08
N CYS A 534 25.47 -0.20 -38.52
CA CYS A 534 25.80 1.17 -38.12
C CYS A 534 25.55 1.38 -36.61
N ILE A 535 26.57 1.87 -35.89
CA ILE A 535 26.52 2.14 -34.44
C ILE A 535 25.40 3.14 -34.08
N ARG A 536 25.13 4.12 -34.94
CA ARG A 536 24.07 5.13 -34.72
C ARG A 536 22.65 4.58 -34.90
N CYS A 537 22.46 3.57 -35.75
CA CYS A 537 21.16 2.90 -35.90
C CYS A 537 20.91 1.92 -34.74
N THR A 538 21.96 1.22 -34.31
CA THR A 538 21.90 0.21 -33.24
C THR A 538 21.66 0.86 -31.87
N SER A 539 22.33 1.98 -31.58
CA SER A 539 22.16 2.72 -30.32
C SER A 539 20.80 3.42 -30.17
N THR A 540 20.06 3.58 -31.27
CA THR A 540 18.72 4.21 -31.28
C THR A 540 17.59 3.20 -31.48
N GLY A 541 17.89 1.90 -31.55
CA GLY A 541 16.90 0.83 -31.69
C GLY A 541 16.24 0.72 -33.08
N ARG A 542 16.78 1.36 -34.12
CA ARG A 542 16.26 1.26 -35.51
C ARG A 542 16.86 0.06 -36.24
N LYS A 543 16.07 -0.65 -37.07
CA LYS A 543 16.59 -1.65 -38.02
C LYS A 543 17.43 -0.97 -39.10
N CYS A 544 18.68 -1.41 -39.26
CA CYS A 544 19.57 -0.94 -40.32
C CYS A 544 19.23 -1.66 -41.63
N GLU A 545 19.14 -0.94 -42.75
CA GLU A 545 18.60 -1.44 -44.03
C GLU A 545 19.58 -2.30 -44.84
N TYR A 546 20.79 -2.56 -44.32
CA TYR A 546 21.74 -3.46 -44.98
C TYR A 546 21.28 -4.91 -44.84
N THR A 547 20.75 -5.46 -45.93
CA THR A 547 20.52 -6.90 -46.10
C THR A 547 21.86 -7.64 -45.99
N SER A 548 22.03 -8.43 -44.93
CA SER A 548 23.08 -9.45 -44.91
C SER A 548 22.69 -10.57 -45.88
N PRO A 549 23.60 -11.04 -46.76
CA PRO A 549 23.33 -12.20 -47.59
C PRO A 549 23.15 -13.43 -46.70
N ALA A 550 22.17 -14.27 -47.04
CA ALA A 550 21.90 -15.54 -46.38
C ALA A 550 23.16 -16.43 -46.37
N PRO A 551 23.51 -17.11 -45.27
CA PRO A 551 24.51 -18.16 -45.33
C PRO A 551 23.91 -19.39 -46.01
N SER A 552 24.50 -19.71 -47.15
CA SER A 552 24.29 -20.91 -47.96
C SER A 552 24.50 -22.21 -47.16
N ARG A 553 23.64 -23.19 -47.45
CA ARG A 553 23.85 -24.62 -47.19
C ARG A 553 25.19 -25.08 -47.78
N HIS A 554 26.03 -25.75 -47.00
CA HIS A 554 26.58 -27.09 -47.27
C HIS A 554 27.71 -27.47 -46.29
N ALA A 555 27.67 -28.75 -45.89
CA ALA A 555 28.69 -29.57 -45.21
C ALA A 555 29.01 -29.23 -43.74
N SER A 556 29.09 -30.17 -42.80
CA SER A 556 29.03 -31.63 -42.85
C SER A 556 28.68 -32.17 -41.46
N THR A 557 27.90 -33.24 -41.45
CA THR A 557 27.59 -34.11 -40.32
C THR A 557 28.86 -34.64 -39.63
N SER A 558 28.95 -34.47 -38.32
CA SER A 558 29.57 -35.47 -37.44
C SER A 558 28.94 -35.45 -36.04
N ALA A 559 28.37 -36.60 -35.71
CA ALA A 559 28.16 -37.26 -34.42
C ALA A 559 27.76 -36.45 -33.16
N SER A 560 26.62 -36.87 -32.62
CA SER A 560 26.22 -36.87 -31.21
C SER A 560 27.31 -36.57 -30.19
N SER A 561 27.07 -35.55 -29.37
CA SER A 561 27.31 -35.69 -27.93
C SER A 561 26.11 -35.17 -27.15
N VAL A 562 25.47 -36.11 -26.47
CA VAL A 562 24.52 -35.88 -25.39
C VAL A 562 25.30 -35.18 -24.29
N VAL A 563 25.04 -33.89 -24.08
CA VAL A 563 25.46 -33.21 -22.85
C VAL A 563 24.32 -33.41 -21.84
N PRO A 564 24.58 -34.04 -20.68
CA PRO A 564 23.54 -34.34 -19.71
C PRO A 564 23.00 -33.04 -19.08
N VAL A 565 21.69 -32.97 -18.92
CA VAL A 565 20.90 -31.84 -18.36
C VAL A 565 21.06 -31.75 -16.82
N LEU A 566 22.24 -32.05 -16.29
CA LEU A 566 22.46 -32.19 -14.85
C LEU A 566 23.39 -31.11 -14.27
N ASP A 567 23.29 -29.85 -14.72
CA ASP A 567 24.10 -28.75 -14.16
C ASP A 567 23.31 -27.45 -13.96
N ARG A 568 22.24 -27.52 -13.17
CA ARG A 568 21.79 -26.37 -12.38
C ARG A 568 21.83 -26.77 -10.90
N PRO A 569 22.61 -26.10 -10.04
CA PRO A 569 22.72 -26.52 -8.66
C PRO A 569 21.40 -26.26 -7.93
N LEU A 570 20.73 -27.35 -7.54
CA LEU A 570 19.82 -27.36 -6.40
C LEU A 570 20.59 -26.91 -5.16
N SER A 571 19.90 -26.20 -4.26
CA SER A 571 20.41 -25.70 -2.97
C SER A 571 21.39 -26.68 -2.29
N VAL A 572 22.59 -26.21 -1.95
CA VAL A 572 23.72 -27.01 -1.42
C VAL A 572 23.53 -27.40 0.08
N SER A 573 22.33 -27.23 0.64
CA SER A 573 22.02 -27.75 1.98
C SER A 573 21.38 -29.15 1.91
N PRO A 574 22.00 -30.21 2.47
CA PRO A 574 21.48 -31.58 2.41
C PRO A 574 20.06 -31.75 2.98
N SER A 575 19.68 -30.93 3.97
CA SER A 575 18.36 -30.97 4.61
C SER A 575 17.24 -30.35 3.74
N GLY A 576 17.56 -29.32 2.95
CA GLY A 576 16.60 -28.65 2.07
C GLY A 576 16.14 -29.55 0.91
N VAL A 577 17.04 -30.36 0.36
CA VAL A 577 16.72 -31.28 -0.74
C VAL A 577 15.77 -32.40 -0.29
N TRP A 578 15.93 -32.92 0.93
CA TRP A 578 15.04 -33.96 1.46
C TRP A 578 13.64 -33.41 1.73
N LEU A 579 13.53 -32.22 2.34
CA LEU A 579 12.25 -31.60 2.64
C LEU A 579 11.44 -31.29 1.38
N GLU A 580 12.09 -30.75 0.35
CA GLU A 580 11.48 -30.49 -0.96
C GLU A 580 11.04 -31.79 -1.67
N ARG A 581 11.85 -32.85 -1.60
CA ARG A 581 11.49 -34.16 -2.17
C ARG A 581 10.30 -34.79 -1.45
N ARG A 582 10.24 -34.69 -0.12
CA ARG A 582 9.09 -35.15 0.67
C ARG A 582 7.83 -34.36 0.32
N ALA A 583 7.92 -33.04 0.26
CA ALA A 583 6.80 -32.18 -0.11
C ALA A 583 6.29 -32.52 -1.52
N PHE A 584 7.18 -32.67 -2.49
CA PHE A 584 6.82 -33.08 -3.85
C PHE A 584 6.19 -34.49 -3.90
N ALA A 585 6.70 -35.45 -3.12
CA ALA A 585 6.14 -36.79 -3.02
C ALA A 585 4.72 -36.77 -2.45
N HIS A 586 4.50 -36.01 -1.37
CA HIS A 586 3.18 -35.81 -0.78
C HIS A 586 2.20 -35.16 -1.78
N TYR A 587 2.65 -34.16 -2.53
CA TYR A 587 1.84 -33.55 -3.58
C TYR A 587 1.42 -34.59 -4.64
N SER A 588 2.40 -35.33 -5.15
CA SER A 588 2.20 -36.29 -6.25
C SER A 588 1.29 -37.46 -5.84
N GLN A 589 1.44 -37.95 -4.61
CA GLN A 589 0.70 -39.10 -4.09
C GLN A 589 -0.70 -38.73 -3.59
N HIS A 590 -0.86 -37.57 -2.95
CA HIS A 590 -2.09 -37.22 -2.22
C HIS A 590 -2.69 -35.88 -2.66
N ALA A 591 -1.94 -34.77 -2.58
CA ALA A 591 -2.53 -33.44 -2.75
C ALA A 591 -3.09 -33.21 -4.16
N ALA A 592 -2.38 -33.61 -5.21
CA ALA A 592 -2.78 -33.34 -6.60
C ALA A 592 -4.18 -33.88 -6.95
N SER A 593 -4.51 -35.11 -6.53
CA SER A 593 -5.83 -35.70 -6.79
C SER A 593 -6.94 -35.05 -5.97
N LEU A 594 -6.65 -34.67 -4.72
CA LEU A 594 -7.64 -34.05 -3.83
C LEU A 594 -7.92 -32.60 -4.22
N ILE A 595 -6.88 -31.83 -4.58
CA ILE A 595 -7.00 -30.47 -5.11
C ILE A 595 -7.84 -30.48 -6.40
N ALA A 596 -7.64 -31.47 -7.27
CA ALA A 596 -8.35 -31.59 -8.54
C ALA A 596 -9.85 -31.90 -8.40
N GLY A 597 -10.34 -32.35 -7.24
CA GLY A 597 -11.76 -32.64 -7.00
C GLY A 597 -12.41 -33.65 -7.97
N GLY A 598 -11.60 -34.46 -8.67
CA GLY A 598 -12.06 -35.43 -9.67
C GLY A 598 -12.27 -34.89 -11.10
N LEU A 599 -12.09 -33.59 -11.34
CA LEU A 599 -12.43 -32.97 -12.64
C LEU A 599 -11.24 -32.59 -13.52
N ASP A 600 -10.15 -32.10 -12.94
CA ASP A 600 -8.96 -31.65 -13.69
C ASP A 600 -7.72 -32.41 -13.24
N VAL A 601 -7.91 -33.70 -13.00
CA VAL A 601 -6.88 -34.61 -12.51
C VAL A 601 -5.68 -34.64 -13.46
N ASP A 602 -5.91 -34.58 -14.78
CA ASP A 602 -4.85 -34.58 -15.79
C ASP A 602 -3.96 -33.33 -15.72
N PHE A 603 -4.53 -32.18 -15.36
CA PHE A 603 -3.76 -30.95 -15.14
C PHE A 603 -2.87 -31.07 -13.90
N TRP A 604 -3.45 -31.44 -12.76
CA TRP A 604 -2.76 -31.48 -11.47
C TRP A 604 -1.77 -32.65 -11.33
N ARG A 605 -2.07 -33.83 -11.92
CA ARG A 605 -1.19 -35.01 -11.90
C ARG A 605 -0.28 -35.13 -13.13
N GLY A 606 -0.69 -34.59 -14.27
CA GLY A 606 0.05 -34.70 -15.53
C GLY A 606 0.84 -33.44 -15.85
N VAL A 607 0.13 -32.37 -16.24
CA VAL A 607 0.74 -31.14 -16.78
C VAL A 607 1.64 -30.44 -15.76
N VAL A 608 1.14 -30.22 -14.54
CA VAL A 608 1.87 -29.47 -13.51
C VAL A 608 3.21 -30.15 -13.14
N PRO A 609 3.25 -31.47 -12.85
CA PRO A 609 4.51 -32.20 -12.63
C PRO A 609 5.45 -32.24 -13.84
N GLN A 610 4.93 -32.20 -15.08
CA GLN A 610 5.77 -32.17 -16.28
C GLN A 610 6.49 -30.82 -16.41
N VAL A 611 5.76 -29.71 -16.26
CA VAL A 611 6.33 -28.35 -16.34
C VAL A 611 7.29 -28.08 -15.19
N CYS A 612 6.99 -28.65 -14.01
CA CYS A 612 7.85 -28.62 -12.84
C CYS A 612 9.28 -29.15 -13.09
N ARG A 613 9.48 -30.06 -14.06
CA ARG A 613 10.81 -30.61 -14.38
C ARG A 613 11.71 -29.61 -15.10
N SER A 614 11.12 -28.67 -15.85
CA SER A 614 11.85 -27.66 -16.61
C SER A 614 11.86 -26.29 -15.93
N GLU A 615 10.82 -25.96 -15.15
CA GLU A 615 10.61 -24.63 -14.57
C GLU A 615 10.74 -24.61 -13.03
N PRO A 616 11.81 -23.99 -12.48
CA PRO A 616 12.04 -23.91 -11.04
C PRO A 616 10.94 -23.18 -10.27
N ALA A 617 10.29 -22.19 -10.90
CA ALA A 617 9.18 -21.47 -10.26
C ALA A 617 8.00 -22.39 -9.98
N VAL A 618 7.70 -23.32 -10.90
CA VAL A 618 6.61 -24.28 -10.76
C VAL A 618 6.94 -25.32 -9.69
N TRP A 619 8.20 -25.78 -9.60
CA TRP A 619 8.68 -26.65 -8.52
C TRP A 619 8.43 -26.06 -7.13
N ASP A 620 8.80 -24.80 -6.97
CA ASP A 620 8.63 -24.07 -5.71
C ASP A 620 7.16 -23.88 -5.34
N ALA A 621 6.31 -23.59 -6.32
CA ALA A 621 4.88 -23.45 -6.11
C ALA A 621 4.22 -24.77 -5.67
N ILE A 622 4.61 -25.90 -6.28
CA ILE A 622 4.10 -27.23 -5.91
C ILE A 622 4.47 -27.60 -4.47
N ASN A 623 5.72 -27.34 -4.06
CA ASN A 623 6.15 -27.63 -2.70
C ASN A 623 5.41 -26.75 -1.67
N ALA A 624 5.18 -25.47 -2.00
CA ALA A 624 4.39 -24.58 -1.18
C ALA A 624 2.93 -25.08 -1.03
N ILE A 625 2.29 -25.47 -2.14
CA ILE A 625 0.95 -26.07 -2.12
C ILE A 625 0.94 -27.32 -1.24
N SER A 626 1.92 -28.21 -1.39
CA SER A 626 1.99 -29.46 -0.64
C SER A 626 2.07 -29.24 0.87
N ALA A 627 2.94 -28.34 1.32
CA ALA A 627 3.11 -28.05 2.74
C ALA A 627 1.88 -27.37 3.36
N LEU A 628 1.20 -26.47 2.62
CA LEU A 628 -0.06 -25.88 3.04
C LEU A 628 -1.19 -26.91 3.09
N PHE A 629 -1.18 -27.89 2.19
CA PHE A 629 -2.20 -28.93 2.12
C PHE A 629 -2.02 -30.01 3.19
N GLU A 630 -0.78 -30.35 3.57
CA GLU A 630 -0.47 -31.33 4.62
C GLU A 630 -0.85 -30.83 6.01
N ASN A 631 -0.67 -29.52 6.26
CA ASN A 631 -1.00 -28.88 7.54
C ASN A 631 -1.89 -27.66 7.32
N PRO A 632 -3.17 -27.88 6.96
CA PRO A 632 -4.11 -26.80 6.73
C PRO A 632 -4.30 -26.02 8.04
N ASP A 633 -3.93 -24.73 8.04
CA ASP A 633 -4.10 -23.88 9.22
C ASP A 633 -5.59 -23.75 9.57
N PRO A 634 -5.94 -23.49 10.84
CA PRO A 634 -7.31 -23.16 11.24
C PRO A 634 -7.85 -21.84 10.64
N CYS A 635 -7.13 -21.17 9.72
CA CYS A 635 -7.55 -20.01 8.93
C CYS A 635 -8.78 -20.23 8.01
N PHE A 636 -9.48 -21.36 8.16
CA PHE A 636 -10.82 -21.59 7.63
C PHE A 636 -11.90 -20.82 8.41
N ASP A 637 -11.51 -20.13 9.49
CA ASP A 637 -12.36 -19.13 10.14
C ASP A 637 -12.71 -17.98 9.17
N PRO A 638 -13.92 -17.40 9.25
CA PRO A 638 -14.33 -16.31 8.40
C PRO A 638 -13.28 -15.19 8.41
N VAL A 639 -12.87 -14.75 7.22
CA VAL A 639 -11.98 -13.58 7.00
C VAL A 639 -12.52 -12.32 7.69
N TRP A 640 -13.79 -12.35 8.06
CA TRP A 640 -14.53 -11.30 8.75
C TRP A 640 -14.40 -11.32 10.30
N LEU A 641 -13.76 -12.31 10.94
CA LEU A 641 -13.71 -12.40 12.42
C LEU A 641 -12.40 -12.01 13.12
N ARG A 642 -11.35 -11.57 12.42
CA ARG A 642 -10.04 -11.42 13.08
C ARG A 642 -9.93 -10.14 13.94
N GLN A 643 -10.03 -10.28 15.26
CA GLN A 643 -9.13 -9.64 16.24
C GLN A 643 -9.00 -10.47 17.53
N ASN A 644 -7.81 -11.05 17.77
CA ASN A 644 -6.99 -10.96 19.00
C ASN A 644 -5.94 -12.09 19.04
N ASN A 645 -4.64 -11.77 19.11
CA ASN A 645 -3.86 -11.38 20.30
C ASN A 645 -3.18 -12.53 21.07
N ASN A 646 -3.12 -13.75 20.52
CA ASN A 646 -2.17 -14.76 21.00
C ASN A 646 -1.11 -14.99 19.92
N GLY A 647 0.16 -14.99 20.30
CA GLY A 647 1.28 -15.23 19.38
C GLY A 647 1.07 -16.53 18.63
N TRP A 648 0.80 -16.43 17.32
CA TRP A 648 0.85 -17.58 16.45
C TRP A 648 2.33 -17.86 16.22
N GLU A 649 2.87 -18.83 16.96
CA GLU A 649 4.08 -19.50 16.49
C GLU A 649 3.76 -20.03 15.09
N LEU A 650 4.38 -19.45 14.06
CA LEU A 650 4.25 -19.98 12.71
C LEU A 650 4.71 -21.45 12.77
N ARG A 651 3.80 -22.37 12.48
CA ARG A 651 4.15 -23.78 12.37
C ARG A 651 5.29 -23.90 11.34
N PRO A 652 6.33 -24.71 11.61
CA PRO A 652 7.47 -24.86 10.71
C PRO A 652 7.07 -25.12 9.25
N SER A 653 6.04 -25.94 9.02
CA SER A 653 5.50 -26.24 7.69
C SER A 653 4.94 -25.03 6.94
N HIS A 654 4.32 -24.06 7.65
CA HIS A 654 3.80 -22.84 7.04
C HIS A 654 4.95 -21.88 6.67
N SER A 655 5.98 -21.80 7.51
CA SER A 655 7.20 -21.05 7.20
C SER A 655 7.90 -21.59 5.95
N ASP A 656 8.00 -22.92 5.83
CA ASP A 656 8.59 -23.57 4.65
C ASP A 656 7.77 -23.30 3.38
N ALA A 657 6.43 -23.36 3.48
CA ALA A 657 5.55 -23.04 2.36
C ALA A 657 5.70 -21.59 1.88
N LEU A 658 5.76 -20.62 2.80
CA LEU A 658 5.97 -19.21 2.46
C LEU A 658 7.34 -18.99 1.81
N ARG A 659 8.37 -19.67 2.29
CA ARG A 659 9.72 -19.60 1.72
C ARG A 659 9.73 -20.08 0.27
N TRP A 660 9.14 -21.24 0.00
CA TRP A 660 9.04 -21.75 -1.37
C TRP A 660 8.17 -20.85 -2.25
N TYR A 661 7.05 -20.34 -1.74
CA TYR A 661 6.21 -19.41 -2.50
C TYR A 661 6.96 -18.11 -2.89
N SER A 662 7.70 -17.50 -1.95
CA SER A 662 8.54 -16.32 -2.24
C SER A 662 9.63 -16.63 -3.27
N ARG A 663 10.27 -17.81 -3.20
CA ARG A 663 11.26 -18.25 -4.18
C ARG A 663 10.65 -18.40 -5.58
N SER A 664 9.44 -18.96 -5.66
CA SER A 664 8.67 -19.07 -6.91
C SER A 664 8.37 -17.70 -7.53
N LEU A 665 7.84 -16.75 -6.75
CA LEU A 665 7.52 -15.39 -7.19
C LEU A 665 8.77 -14.64 -7.68
N ALA A 666 9.88 -14.74 -6.96
CA ALA A 666 11.14 -14.11 -7.35
C ALA A 666 11.67 -14.67 -8.68
N ASN A 667 11.54 -15.98 -8.90
CA ASN A 667 11.93 -16.62 -10.15
C ASN A 667 11.05 -16.17 -11.32
N MET A 668 9.72 -16.12 -11.14
CA MET A 668 8.80 -15.59 -12.15
C MET A 668 9.10 -14.12 -12.50
N ARG A 669 9.29 -13.26 -11.50
CA ARG A 669 9.60 -11.84 -11.72
C ARG A 669 10.89 -11.64 -12.50
N ARG A 670 11.95 -12.40 -12.16
CA ARG A 670 13.22 -12.36 -12.90
C ARG A 670 13.08 -12.80 -14.36
N GLN A 671 12.23 -13.78 -14.65
CA GLN A 671 11.98 -14.20 -16.03
C GLN A 671 11.20 -13.10 -16.79
N ILE A 672 10.23 -12.43 -16.14
CA ILE A 672 9.47 -11.30 -16.72
C ILE A 672 10.42 -10.15 -17.07
N ASP A 673 11.29 -9.75 -16.14
CA ASP A 673 12.26 -8.66 -16.34
C ASP A 673 13.25 -8.94 -17.49
N ARG A 674 13.52 -10.22 -17.77
CA ARG A 674 14.39 -10.66 -18.87
C ARG A 674 13.64 -10.83 -20.20
N GLY A 675 12.32 -10.69 -20.22
CA GLY A 675 11.48 -10.92 -21.39
C GLY A 675 11.51 -12.36 -21.90
N SER A 676 11.84 -13.34 -21.04
CA SER A 676 12.07 -14.74 -21.40
C SER A 676 10.96 -15.70 -20.93
N VAL A 677 9.82 -15.19 -20.46
CA VAL A 677 8.74 -16.01 -19.90
C VAL A 677 7.96 -16.66 -21.03
N ASP A 678 7.85 -17.98 -20.99
CA ASP A 678 6.82 -18.68 -21.74
C ASP A 678 5.45 -18.35 -21.14
N MET A 679 4.54 -17.84 -21.97
CA MET A 679 3.23 -17.39 -21.52
C MET A 679 2.39 -18.55 -20.94
N ASN A 680 2.60 -19.78 -21.40
CA ASN A 680 1.94 -20.95 -20.82
C ASN A 680 2.42 -21.21 -19.38
N VAL A 681 3.72 -21.03 -19.11
CA VAL A 681 4.29 -21.12 -17.76
C VAL A 681 3.75 -19.99 -16.87
N ALA A 682 3.54 -18.79 -17.42
CA ALA A 682 2.91 -17.70 -16.69
C ALA A 682 1.47 -18.03 -16.27
N LEU A 683 0.66 -18.58 -17.18
CA LEU A 683 -0.72 -18.97 -16.89
C LEU A 683 -0.81 -20.12 -15.88
N ILE A 684 0.04 -21.14 -16.01
CA ILE A 684 0.13 -22.24 -15.04
C ILE A 684 0.53 -21.69 -13.67
N SER A 685 1.53 -20.81 -13.61
CA SER A 685 1.96 -20.18 -12.37
C SER A 685 0.85 -19.34 -11.74
N CYS A 686 0.04 -18.64 -12.54
CA CYS A 686 -1.15 -17.94 -12.03
C CYS A 686 -2.14 -18.90 -11.35
N ILE A 687 -2.45 -20.05 -11.95
CA ILE A 687 -3.33 -21.07 -11.35
C ILE A 687 -2.75 -21.58 -10.02
N LEU A 688 -1.45 -21.87 -9.98
CA LEU A 688 -0.78 -22.34 -8.76
C LEU A 688 -0.75 -21.26 -7.68
N PHE A 689 -0.54 -20.00 -8.04
CA PHE A 689 -0.55 -18.89 -7.08
C PHE A 689 -1.95 -18.62 -6.56
N ILE A 690 -2.99 -18.71 -7.39
CA ILE A 690 -4.39 -18.68 -6.94
C ILE A 690 -4.64 -19.80 -5.92
N CYS A 691 -4.11 -21.01 -6.15
CA CYS A 691 -4.22 -22.14 -5.22
C CYS A 691 -3.52 -21.85 -3.87
N ILE A 692 -2.31 -21.29 -3.91
CA ILE A 692 -1.56 -20.92 -2.69
C ILE A 692 -2.28 -19.82 -1.90
N GLU A 693 -2.75 -18.78 -2.59
CA GLU A 693 -3.46 -17.65 -1.95
C GLU A 693 -4.81 -18.10 -1.35
N THR A 694 -5.52 -19.00 -2.03
CA THR A 694 -6.77 -19.59 -1.51
C THR A 694 -6.54 -20.50 -0.31
N LEU A 695 -5.53 -21.37 -0.34
CA LEU A 695 -5.12 -22.20 0.80
C LEU A 695 -4.72 -21.37 2.03
N GLN A 696 -4.16 -20.18 1.82
CA GLN A 696 -3.83 -19.22 2.89
C GLN A 696 -5.02 -18.34 3.31
N GLY A 697 -6.17 -18.45 2.63
CA GLY A 697 -7.39 -17.71 2.92
C GLY A 697 -7.43 -16.27 2.39
N ARG A 698 -6.49 -15.87 1.53
CA ARG A 698 -6.37 -14.53 0.93
C ARG A 698 -7.11 -14.43 -0.41
N VAL A 699 -8.44 -14.45 -0.34
CA VAL A 699 -9.32 -14.49 -1.52
C VAL A 699 -9.18 -13.25 -2.42
N GLU A 700 -8.94 -12.07 -1.86
CA GLU A 700 -8.76 -10.82 -2.64
C GLU A 700 -7.52 -10.88 -3.56
N GLU A 701 -6.39 -11.37 -3.06
CA GLU A 701 -5.17 -11.52 -3.85
C GLU A 701 -5.34 -12.62 -4.90
N ALA A 702 -6.03 -13.72 -4.56
CA ALA A 702 -6.42 -14.75 -5.51
C ALA A 702 -7.28 -14.18 -6.66
N LEU A 703 -8.21 -13.26 -6.37
CA LEU A 703 -9.02 -12.57 -7.39
C LEU A 703 -8.17 -11.63 -8.26
N ARG A 704 -7.18 -10.94 -7.70
CA ARG A 704 -6.24 -10.12 -8.50
C ARG A 704 -5.42 -10.98 -9.46
N LEU A 705 -4.90 -12.11 -8.99
CA LEU A 705 -4.17 -13.07 -9.83
C LEU A 705 -5.07 -13.68 -10.91
N TYR A 706 -6.33 -13.96 -10.57
CA TYR A 706 -7.34 -14.37 -11.55
C TYR A 706 -7.49 -13.33 -12.67
N HIS A 707 -7.70 -12.05 -12.32
CA HIS A 707 -7.82 -10.97 -13.31
C HIS A 707 -6.59 -10.85 -14.21
N GLN A 708 -5.39 -10.93 -13.64
CA GLN A 708 -4.15 -10.92 -14.41
C GLN A 708 -4.08 -12.09 -15.39
N GLY A 709 -4.42 -13.31 -14.95
CA GLY A 709 -4.48 -14.49 -15.81
C GLY A 709 -5.49 -14.36 -16.95
N VAL A 710 -6.68 -13.81 -16.68
CA VAL A 710 -7.69 -13.54 -17.71
C VAL A 710 -7.20 -12.53 -18.75
N SER A 711 -6.54 -11.44 -18.33
CA SER A 711 -5.93 -10.49 -19.26
C SER A 711 -4.88 -11.14 -20.16
N LEU A 712 -4.03 -12.02 -19.61
CA LEU A 712 -3.02 -12.75 -20.38
C LEU A 712 -3.65 -13.71 -21.41
N ILE A 713 -4.77 -14.36 -21.07
CA ILE A 713 -5.52 -15.21 -22.01
C ILE A 713 -6.03 -14.39 -23.21
N PHE A 714 -6.61 -13.21 -22.96
CA PHE A 714 -7.08 -12.34 -24.04
C PHE A 714 -5.94 -11.82 -24.92
N GLU A 715 -4.82 -11.44 -24.34
CA GLU A 715 -3.63 -11.03 -25.11
C GLU A 715 -3.10 -12.15 -26.01
N LEU A 716 -3.06 -13.38 -25.50
CA LEU A 716 -2.65 -14.56 -26.27
C LEU A 716 -3.58 -14.87 -27.43
N ARG A 717 -4.90 -14.76 -27.22
CA ARG A 717 -5.90 -15.01 -28.26
C ARG A 717 -5.94 -13.89 -29.31
N ALA A 718 -5.79 -12.63 -28.91
CA ALA A 718 -5.74 -11.48 -29.81
C ALA A 718 -4.43 -11.42 -30.64
N GLY A 719 -3.34 -11.97 -30.10
CA GLY A 719 -2.01 -11.88 -30.67
C GLY A 719 -1.73 -12.71 -31.93
N GLY A 720 -2.62 -13.65 -32.31
CA GLY A 720 -2.69 -14.37 -33.60
C GLY A 720 -1.44 -15.02 -34.22
N THR A 721 -0.21 -14.78 -33.75
CA THR A 721 1.00 -14.99 -34.58
C THR A 721 2.29 -15.24 -33.79
N ARG A 722 2.26 -15.87 -32.60
CA ARG A 722 3.47 -16.43 -31.93
C ARG A 722 3.25 -17.67 -31.05
N ILE A 723 2.15 -18.41 -31.20
CA ILE A 723 1.99 -19.68 -30.46
C ILE A 723 2.79 -20.76 -31.20
N GLY A 724 3.98 -21.10 -30.71
CA GLY A 724 4.73 -22.27 -31.18
C GLY A 724 3.96 -23.56 -30.85
N SER A 725 4.07 -24.57 -31.72
CA SER A 725 3.52 -25.96 -31.62
C SER A 725 2.01 -26.12 -31.34
N TYR A 726 1.37 -27.04 -32.07
CA TYR A 726 -0.03 -27.46 -31.88
C TYR A 726 -0.38 -27.85 -30.43
N THR A 727 0.60 -28.39 -29.69
CA THR A 727 0.47 -28.77 -28.27
C THR A 727 0.24 -27.60 -27.31
N ASN A 728 0.73 -26.40 -27.61
CA ASN A 728 0.54 -25.23 -26.73
C ASN A 728 -0.86 -24.63 -26.86
N ARG A 729 -1.49 -24.78 -28.03
CA ARG A 729 -2.86 -24.31 -28.27
C ARG A 729 -3.89 -25.23 -27.60
N THR A 730 -3.69 -26.54 -27.66
CA THR A 730 -4.55 -27.53 -26.99
C THR A 730 -4.50 -27.39 -25.47
N LEU A 731 -3.31 -27.19 -24.88
CA LEU A 731 -3.19 -26.92 -23.44
C LEU A 731 -3.95 -25.65 -23.02
N LEU A 732 -3.83 -24.57 -23.79
CA LEU A 732 -4.52 -23.31 -23.50
C LEU A 732 -6.04 -23.45 -23.59
N GLU A 733 -6.53 -24.01 -24.70
CA GLU A 733 -7.96 -24.08 -25.02
C GLU A 733 -8.70 -25.18 -24.25
N ASP A 734 -8.12 -26.37 -24.12
CA ASP A 734 -8.81 -27.55 -23.56
C ASP A 734 -8.61 -27.69 -22.05
N THR A 735 -7.59 -27.05 -21.47
CA THR A 735 -7.24 -27.20 -20.05
C THR A 735 -7.25 -25.88 -19.28
N ILE A 736 -6.44 -24.90 -19.67
CA ILE A 736 -6.27 -23.65 -18.91
C ILE A 736 -7.54 -22.79 -18.96
N PHE A 737 -8.10 -22.56 -20.15
CA PHE A 737 -9.28 -21.73 -20.32
C PHE A 737 -10.51 -22.24 -19.52
N PRO A 738 -10.85 -23.54 -19.54
CA PRO A 738 -11.91 -24.09 -18.69
C PRO A 738 -11.69 -23.83 -17.19
N ILE A 739 -10.44 -23.93 -16.69
CA ILE A 739 -10.12 -23.65 -15.27
C ILE A 739 -10.46 -22.20 -14.93
N PHE A 740 -10.05 -21.23 -15.76
CA PHE A 740 -10.34 -19.81 -15.55
C PHE A 740 -11.84 -19.50 -15.69
N LEU A 741 -12.56 -20.15 -16.60
CA LEU A 741 -14.02 -19.98 -16.70
C LEU A 741 -14.72 -20.44 -15.41
N ARG A 742 -14.31 -21.58 -14.85
CA ARG A 742 -14.87 -22.09 -13.59
C ARG A 742 -14.55 -21.16 -12.43
N LEU A 743 -13.28 -20.77 -12.24
CA LEU A 743 -12.89 -19.81 -11.21
C LEU A 743 -13.67 -18.50 -11.33
N GLY A 744 -13.86 -18.01 -12.57
CA GLY A 744 -14.69 -16.86 -12.85
C GLY A 744 -16.13 -17.05 -12.38
N THR A 745 -16.75 -18.18 -12.71
CA THR A 745 -18.14 -18.47 -12.31
C THR A 745 -18.31 -18.53 -10.79
N ILE A 746 -17.31 -19.06 -10.05
CA ILE A 746 -17.28 -18.98 -8.58
C ILE A 746 -17.13 -17.53 -8.11
N ALA A 747 -16.16 -16.80 -8.67
CA ALA A 747 -15.89 -15.41 -8.34
C ALA A 747 -17.12 -14.53 -8.56
N LEU A 748 -17.85 -14.78 -9.66
CA LEU A 748 -19.13 -14.16 -9.94
C LEU A 748 -20.06 -14.41 -8.76
N SER A 749 -20.28 -15.66 -8.34
CA SER A 749 -21.19 -16.01 -7.24
C SER A 749 -20.88 -15.28 -5.93
N ILE A 750 -19.61 -15.13 -5.57
CA ILE A 750 -19.19 -14.66 -4.24
C ILE A 750 -18.92 -13.14 -4.14
N SER A 751 -18.39 -12.51 -5.19
CA SER A 751 -17.78 -11.17 -5.08
C SER A 751 -18.21 -10.19 -6.16
N GLY A 752 -19.17 -10.54 -7.02
CA GLY A 752 -19.66 -9.58 -8.03
C GLY A 752 -18.82 -9.53 -9.30
N VAL A 753 -17.66 -10.21 -9.33
CA VAL A 753 -16.64 -10.03 -10.37
C VAL A 753 -17.17 -10.46 -11.76
N PRO A 754 -17.07 -9.60 -12.79
CA PRO A 754 -17.63 -9.90 -14.12
C PRO A 754 -16.84 -11.00 -14.84
N VAL A 755 -17.55 -12.04 -15.28
CA VAL A 755 -17.04 -13.17 -16.10
C VAL A 755 -17.28 -12.94 -17.60
N SER A 756 -17.97 -11.85 -17.94
CA SER A 756 -18.57 -11.59 -19.25
C SER A 756 -17.60 -11.68 -20.44
N GLY A 757 -16.32 -11.32 -20.24
CA GLY A 757 -15.31 -11.44 -21.29
C GLY A 757 -15.07 -12.89 -21.75
N LEU A 758 -14.87 -13.82 -20.80
CA LEU A 758 -14.58 -15.23 -21.12
C LEU A 758 -15.84 -15.96 -21.61
N LEU A 759 -17.02 -15.51 -21.18
CA LEU A 759 -18.31 -16.11 -21.52
C LEU A 759 -18.74 -15.82 -22.96
N ASN A 760 -18.52 -14.59 -23.44
CA ASN A 760 -18.88 -14.16 -24.80
C ASN A 760 -18.17 -15.01 -25.88
N GLU A 761 -17.05 -15.66 -25.54
CA GLU A 761 -16.30 -16.53 -26.45
C GLU A 761 -16.86 -17.96 -26.55
N ILE A 762 -17.73 -18.37 -25.61
CA ILE A 762 -18.37 -19.70 -25.58
C ILE A 762 -19.79 -19.67 -26.18
N GLN A 763 -20.39 -18.49 -26.32
CA GLN A 763 -21.73 -18.29 -26.89
C GLN A 763 -21.79 -18.85 -28.34
N GLY A 764 -22.30 -20.08 -28.46
CA GLY A 764 -22.42 -20.81 -29.72
C GLY A 764 -22.29 -22.33 -29.63
N HIS A 765 -21.78 -22.88 -28.51
CA HIS A 765 -21.44 -24.31 -28.40
C HIS A 765 -22.28 -25.11 -27.38
N THR A 766 -23.62 -24.98 -27.38
CA THR A 766 -24.46 -26.05 -26.79
C THR A 766 -24.64 -27.14 -27.83
N ALA A 767 -23.76 -28.15 -27.78
CA ALA A 767 -23.87 -29.31 -28.65
C ALA A 767 -25.13 -30.14 -28.32
N ASN A 768 -25.86 -30.59 -29.33
CA ASN A 768 -27.02 -31.48 -29.15
C ASN A 768 -26.64 -32.86 -28.58
N LYS A 769 -25.33 -33.19 -28.54
CA LYS A 769 -24.75 -34.41 -27.98
C LYS A 769 -23.37 -34.09 -27.39
N PHE A 770 -23.02 -34.70 -26.26
CA PHE A 770 -21.70 -34.62 -25.65
C PHE A 770 -20.87 -35.85 -26.00
N SER A 771 -19.56 -35.67 -26.25
CA SER A 771 -18.62 -36.77 -26.49
C SER A 771 -17.83 -37.16 -25.24
N SER A 772 -17.81 -36.31 -24.21
CA SER A 772 -17.08 -36.55 -22.95
C SER A 772 -17.70 -35.78 -21.78
N LEU A 773 -17.43 -36.24 -20.56
CA LEU A 773 -17.86 -35.55 -19.32
C LEU A 773 -17.31 -34.12 -19.23
N SER A 774 -16.07 -33.91 -19.70
CA SER A 774 -15.42 -32.59 -19.75
C SER A 774 -16.19 -31.61 -20.63
N SER A 775 -16.72 -32.07 -21.78
CA SER A 775 -17.54 -31.25 -22.68
C SER A 775 -18.89 -30.87 -22.06
N ALA A 776 -19.55 -31.83 -21.39
CA ALA A 776 -20.81 -31.58 -20.68
C ALA A 776 -20.61 -30.57 -19.55
N ARG A 777 -19.53 -30.70 -18.79
CA ARG A 777 -19.17 -29.76 -17.71
C ARG A 777 -18.88 -28.35 -18.20
N LEU A 778 -18.10 -28.20 -19.27
CA LEU A 778 -17.79 -26.87 -19.80
C LEU A 778 -19.07 -26.15 -20.22
N ALA A 779 -19.98 -26.86 -20.89
CA ALA A 779 -21.29 -26.34 -21.26
C ALA A 779 -22.14 -25.97 -20.03
N MET A 780 -22.14 -26.81 -18.98
CA MET A 780 -22.85 -26.52 -17.73
C MET A 780 -22.28 -25.30 -17.01
N THR A 781 -20.95 -25.17 -16.96
CA THR A 781 -20.26 -24.02 -16.34
C THR A 781 -20.63 -22.72 -17.04
N ALA A 782 -20.65 -22.72 -18.38
CA ALA A 782 -21.05 -21.56 -19.16
C ALA A 782 -22.54 -21.20 -18.93
N LEU A 783 -23.43 -22.19 -18.91
CA LEU A 783 -24.85 -21.99 -18.60
C LEU A 783 -25.08 -21.47 -17.18
N ALA A 784 -24.32 -21.97 -16.19
CA ALA A 784 -24.37 -21.49 -14.81
C ALA A 784 -23.94 -20.02 -14.71
N ALA A 785 -22.82 -19.66 -15.34
CA ALA A 785 -22.36 -18.27 -15.38
C ALA A 785 -23.35 -17.34 -16.09
N GLU A 786 -23.92 -17.77 -17.22
CA GLU A 786 -24.96 -17.01 -17.93
C GLU A 786 -26.22 -16.82 -17.08
N GLY A 787 -26.64 -17.86 -16.36
CA GLY A 787 -27.75 -17.81 -15.43
C GLY A 787 -27.53 -16.84 -14.27
N MET A 788 -26.33 -16.82 -13.69
CA MET A 788 -25.96 -15.87 -12.63
C MET A 788 -25.89 -14.42 -13.12
N ILE A 789 -25.36 -14.18 -14.34
CA ILE A 789 -25.38 -12.85 -14.95
C ILE A 789 -26.81 -12.39 -15.20
N PHE A 790 -27.68 -13.30 -15.68
CA PHE A 790 -29.09 -13.01 -15.88
C PHE A 790 -29.78 -12.61 -14.57
N GLN A 791 -29.62 -13.41 -13.51
CA GLN A 791 -30.15 -13.12 -12.18
C GLN A 791 -29.76 -11.70 -11.72
N ARG A 792 -28.47 -11.37 -11.77
CA ARG A 792 -27.98 -10.03 -11.36
C ARG A 792 -28.53 -8.90 -12.18
N THR A 793 -28.62 -9.08 -13.50
CA THR A 793 -29.15 -8.05 -14.39
C THR A 793 -30.62 -7.76 -14.05
N VAL A 794 -31.38 -8.79 -13.65
CA VAL A 794 -32.76 -8.64 -13.20
C VAL A 794 -32.83 -7.97 -11.82
N GLU A 795 -31.98 -8.38 -10.87
CA GLU A 795 -31.89 -7.75 -9.55
C GLU A 795 -31.51 -6.26 -9.64
N GLU A 796 -30.54 -5.88 -10.48
CA GLU A 796 -30.17 -4.48 -10.74
C GLU A 796 -31.30 -3.68 -11.38
N HIS A 797 -32.07 -4.30 -12.29
CA HIS A 797 -33.24 -3.68 -12.88
C HIS A 797 -34.30 -3.35 -11.82
N PHE A 798 -34.56 -4.30 -10.91
CA PHE A 798 -35.48 -4.10 -9.81
C PHE A 798 -34.98 -3.07 -8.80
N ALA A 799 -33.67 -3.04 -8.50
CA ALA A 799 -33.07 -2.05 -7.62
C ALA A 799 -33.17 -0.62 -8.16
N THR A 800 -33.05 -0.43 -9.49
CA THR A 800 -33.06 0.89 -10.13
C THR A 800 -34.46 1.42 -10.44
N LYS A 801 -35.40 0.56 -10.84
CA LYS A 801 -36.77 0.96 -11.24
C LYS A 801 -37.85 0.64 -10.21
N GLY A 802 -37.47 -0.03 -9.13
CA GLY A 802 -38.38 -0.52 -8.09
C GLY A 802 -39.10 -1.80 -8.50
N HIS A 803 -39.43 -2.64 -7.51
CA HIS A 803 -40.10 -3.94 -7.70
C HIS A 803 -41.49 -3.85 -8.36
N LYS A 804 -42.08 -2.66 -8.50
CA LYS A 804 -43.39 -2.46 -9.16
C LYS A 804 -43.31 -2.25 -10.67
N CYS A 805 -42.11 -2.12 -11.25
CA CYS A 805 -41.94 -1.90 -12.68
C CYS A 805 -42.16 -3.20 -13.47
N PRO A 806 -42.95 -3.20 -14.57
CA PRO A 806 -43.10 -4.37 -15.42
C PRO A 806 -41.76 -4.72 -16.07
N LEU A 807 -41.40 -6.00 -16.02
CA LEU A 807 -40.18 -6.53 -16.64
C LEU A 807 -40.25 -6.43 -18.16
N PRO A 808 -39.23 -5.87 -18.83
CA PRO A 808 -39.13 -5.89 -20.29
C PRO A 808 -39.24 -7.30 -20.88
N LEU A 809 -39.98 -7.44 -21.99
CA LEU A 809 -40.13 -8.70 -22.75
C LEU A 809 -38.80 -9.39 -23.11
N ALA A 810 -37.71 -8.63 -23.23
CA ALA A 810 -36.37 -9.15 -23.50
C ALA A 810 -35.86 -10.07 -22.36
N PHE A 811 -36.17 -9.77 -21.09
CA PHE A 811 -35.77 -10.61 -19.97
C PHE A 811 -36.49 -11.96 -19.99
N LYS A 812 -37.80 -11.96 -20.29
CA LYS A 812 -38.58 -13.18 -20.42
C LYS A 812 -38.09 -14.08 -21.54
N ARG A 813 -37.78 -13.51 -22.72
CA ARG A 813 -37.18 -14.28 -23.83
C ARG A 813 -35.82 -14.88 -23.45
N LYS A 814 -34.98 -14.13 -22.73
CA LYS A 814 -33.67 -14.61 -22.28
C LYS A 814 -33.80 -15.71 -21.22
N GLN A 815 -34.77 -15.59 -20.32
CA GLN A 815 -35.11 -16.63 -19.36
C GLN A 815 -35.52 -17.94 -20.05
N GLU A 816 -36.45 -17.85 -21.02
CA GLU A 816 -36.93 -18.99 -21.80
C GLU A 816 -35.79 -19.66 -22.61
N ASP A 817 -34.87 -18.88 -23.19
CA ASP A 817 -33.69 -19.40 -23.89
C ASP A 817 -32.78 -20.22 -22.97
N ILE A 818 -32.41 -19.66 -21.81
CA ILE A 818 -31.52 -20.33 -20.86
C ILE A 818 -32.18 -21.62 -20.33
N GLN A 819 -33.46 -21.57 -19.97
CA GLN A 819 -34.23 -22.73 -19.51
C GLN A 819 -34.31 -23.84 -20.56
N LYS A 820 -34.56 -23.48 -21.83
CA LYS A 820 -34.57 -24.43 -22.94
C LYS A 820 -33.20 -25.11 -23.09
N ARG A 821 -32.11 -24.34 -23.06
CA ARG A 821 -30.74 -24.87 -23.17
C ARG A 821 -30.35 -25.74 -21.97
N LEU A 822 -30.83 -25.45 -20.77
CA LEU A 822 -30.66 -26.30 -19.59
C LEU A 822 -31.39 -27.65 -19.74
N ALA A 823 -32.60 -27.66 -20.32
CA ALA A 823 -33.34 -28.89 -20.60
C ALA A 823 -32.65 -29.73 -21.70
N GLU A 824 -32.16 -29.08 -22.76
CA GLU A 824 -31.39 -29.73 -23.82
C GLU A 824 -30.09 -30.33 -23.27
N TRP A 825 -29.37 -29.58 -22.42
CA TRP A 825 -28.19 -30.06 -21.72
C TRP A 825 -28.49 -31.30 -20.89
N HIS A 826 -29.55 -31.30 -20.08
CA HIS A 826 -29.92 -32.43 -19.24
C HIS A 826 -30.24 -33.69 -20.05
N ARG A 827 -30.94 -33.53 -21.18
CA ARG A 827 -31.22 -34.64 -22.11
C ARG A 827 -29.93 -35.19 -22.73
N ALA A 828 -29.05 -34.33 -23.20
CA ALA A 828 -27.77 -34.74 -23.79
C ALA A 828 -26.85 -35.40 -22.75
N TYR A 829 -26.84 -34.90 -21.52
CA TYR A 829 -26.10 -35.46 -20.39
C TYR A 829 -26.63 -36.84 -19.98
N THR A 830 -27.95 -36.99 -19.85
CA THR A 830 -28.59 -38.27 -19.50
C THR A 830 -28.32 -39.33 -20.56
N ASN A 831 -28.36 -38.95 -21.84
CA ASN A 831 -28.00 -39.86 -22.94
C ASN A 831 -26.54 -40.31 -22.86
N LEU A 832 -25.61 -39.40 -22.53
CA LEU A 832 -24.20 -39.73 -22.35
C LEU A 832 -24.02 -40.75 -21.22
N VAL A 833 -24.57 -40.47 -20.04
CA VAL A 833 -24.45 -41.34 -18.85
C VAL A 833 -25.09 -42.71 -19.09
N ASN A 834 -26.25 -42.77 -19.75
CA ASN A 834 -26.94 -44.04 -20.03
C ASN A 834 -26.27 -44.87 -21.13
N SER A 835 -25.50 -44.24 -22.03
CA SER A 835 -24.81 -44.92 -23.15
C SER A 835 -23.44 -45.48 -22.78
N SER A 836 -22.93 -45.15 -21.59
CA SER A 836 -21.59 -45.45 -21.14
C SER A 836 -21.56 -46.50 -20.03
N ASP A 837 -20.43 -47.18 -19.88
CA ASP A 837 -20.25 -48.20 -18.84
C ASP A 837 -20.17 -47.51 -17.44
N PRO A 838 -20.90 -47.97 -16.40
CA PRO A 838 -20.88 -47.34 -15.07
C PRO A 838 -19.49 -47.25 -14.42
N SER A 839 -18.52 -48.04 -14.87
CA SER A 839 -17.12 -47.97 -14.42
C SER A 839 -16.29 -46.84 -15.05
N GLU A 840 -16.73 -46.26 -16.17
CA GLU A 840 -16.00 -45.18 -16.86
C GLU A 840 -16.24 -43.79 -16.25
N PHE A 841 -17.32 -43.60 -15.48
CA PHE A 841 -17.74 -42.30 -14.97
C PHE A 841 -17.71 -42.28 -13.44
N PRO A 842 -16.85 -41.47 -12.79
CA PRO A 842 -16.85 -41.33 -11.35
C PRO A 842 -18.22 -40.81 -10.86
N SER A 843 -18.89 -41.58 -10.00
CA SER A 843 -20.22 -41.24 -9.45
C SER A 843 -20.23 -39.89 -8.70
N SER A 844 -19.07 -39.45 -8.20
CA SER A 844 -18.90 -38.15 -7.56
C SER A 844 -19.10 -36.98 -8.53
N VAL A 845 -18.55 -37.07 -9.74
CA VAL A 845 -18.59 -35.99 -10.74
C VAL A 845 -19.98 -35.90 -11.37
N THR A 846 -20.61 -37.04 -11.62
CA THR A 846 -21.95 -37.07 -12.22
C THR A 846 -22.99 -36.44 -11.29
N SER A 847 -22.95 -36.80 -10.00
CA SER A 847 -23.83 -36.23 -8.97
C SER A 847 -23.64 -34.71 -8.83
N LEU A 848 -22.39 -34.24 -8.87
CA LEU A 848 -22.06 -32.82 -8.77
C LEU A 848 -22.65 -31.99 -9.94
N LEU A 849 -22.54 -32.48 -11.17
CA LEU A 849 -23.09 -31.80 -12.35
C LEU A 849 -24.63 -31.71 -12.30
N LEU A 850 -25.30 -32.77 -11.81
CA LEU A 850 -26.75 -32.76 -11.61
C LEU A 850 -27.16 -31.74 -10.53
N SER A 851 -26.41 -31.63 -9.44
CA SER A 851 -26.64 -30.59 -8.42
C SER A 851 -26.51 -29.18 -9.02
N PHE A 852 -25.51 -28.92 -9.86
CA PHE A 852 -25.35 -27.60 -10.51
C PHE A 852 -26.44 -27.32 -11.54
N HIS A 853 -26.86 -28.32 -12.30
CA HIS A 853 -27.99 -28.19 -13.22
C HIS A 853 -29.27 -27.81 -12.47
N ALA A 854 -29.58 -28.50 -11.37
CA ALA A 854 -30.73 -28.22 -10.53
C ALA A 854 -30.67 -26.80 -9.94
N ALA A 855 -29.54 -26.41 -9.37
CA ALA A 855 -29.35 -25.07 -8.80
C ALA A 855 -29.49 -23.95 -9.86
N THR A 856 -28.88 -24.13 -11.04
CA THR A 856 -28.95 -23.16 -12.14
C THR A 856 -30.38 -23.05 -12.69
N SER A 857 -31.09 -24.18 -12.77
CA SER A 857 -32.49 -24.23 -13.21
C SER A 857 -33.40 -23.46 -12.25
N ILE A 858 -33.21 -23.63 -10.94
CA ILE A 858 -33.94 -22.89 -9.90
C ILE A 858 -33.66 -21.38 -10.03
N ILE A 859 -32.38 -21.00 -10.00
CA ILE A 859 -31.96 -19.58 -10.02
C ILE A 859 -32.58 -18.86 -11.22
N THR A 860 -32.43 -19.41 -12.42
CA THR A 860 -32.88 -18.76 -13.65
C THR A 860 -34.39 -18.75 -13.80
N ALA A 861 -35.09 -19.77 -13.29
CA ALA A 861 -36.56 -19.82 -13.32
C ALA A 861 -37.20 -18.81 -12.37
N VAL A 862 -36.63 -18.62 -11.18
CA VAL A 862 -37.23 -17.76 -10.14
C VAL A 862 -36.75 -16.30 -10.24
N SER A 863 -35.67 -16.02 -10.98
CA SER A 863 -35.06 -14.67 -11.10
C SER A 863 -36.03 -13.56 -11.52
N THR A 864 -37.12 -13.88 -12.23
CA THR A 864 -38.11 -12.89 -12.71
C THR A 864 -39.31 -12.72 -11.77
N GLU A 865 -39.43 -13.58 -10.76
CA GLU A 865 -40.53 -13.57 -9.79
C GLU A 865 -40.25 -12.62 -8.62
N GLN A 866 -41.32 -12.05 -8.05
CA GLN A 866 -41.22 -11.06 -6.97
C GLN A 866 -41.37 -11.67 -5.57
N LEU A 867 -42.04 -12.82 -5.47
CA LEU A 867 -42.35 -13.49 -4.22
C LEU A 867 -41.49 -14.74 -4.08
N GLU A 868 -41.03 -15.02 -2.86
CA GLU A 868 -40.18 -16.17 -2.55
C GLU A 868 -40.97 -17.48 -2.54
N ILE A 869 -42.31 -17.44 -2.44
CA ILE A 869 -43.16 -18.62 -2.66
C ILE A 869 -42.94 -19.28 -4.04
N ALA A 870 -42.40 -18.56 -5.03
CA ALA A 870 -42.09 -19.11 -6.35
C ALA A 870 -41.08 -20.27 -6.29
N TYR A 871 -40.24 -20.34 -5.24
CA TYR A 871 -39.30 -21.45 -5.03
C TYR A 871 -40.01 -22.79 -4.73
N ASP A 872 -41.27 -22.78 -4.28
CA ASP A 872 -42.00 -24.01 -3.91
C ASP A 872 -42.27 -24.90 -5.12
N ALA A 873 -42.43 -24.31 -6.31
CA ALA A 873 -42.58 -25.05 -7.55
C ALA A 873 -41.35 -25.92 -7.88
N TYR A 874 -40.22 -25.67 -7.22
CA TYR A 874 -38.94 -26.33 -7.46
C TYR A 874 -38.44 -27.18 -6.28
N LEU A 875 -39.33 -27.57 -5.37
CA LEU A 875 -39.01 -28.52 -4.28
C LEU A 875 -38.35 -29.83 -4.76
N PRO A 876 -38.77 -30.47 -5.88
CA PRO A 876 -38.09 -31.65 -6.40
C PRO A 876 -36.62 -31.41 -6.75
N GLN A 877 -36.29 -30.23 -7.30
CA GLN A 877 -34.94 -29.84 -7.66
C GLN A 877 -34.10 -29.55 -6.41
N PHE A 878 -34.66 -28.95 -5.36
CA PHE A 878 -33.98 -28.82 -4.07
C PHE A 878 -33.67 -30.16 -3.43
N ARG A 879 -34.61 -31.13 -3.49
CA ARG A 879 -34.37 -32.49 -3.03
C ARG A 879 -33.23 -33.15 -3.82
N LEU A 880 -33.24 -33.00 -5.15
CA LEU A 880 -32.17 -33.50 -6.02
C LEU A 880 -30.80 -32.92 -5.62
N ILE A 881 -30.70 -31.62 -5.34
CA ILE A 881 -29.45 -31.00 -4.86
C ILE A 881 -28.95 -31.71 -3.59
N VAL A 882 -29.83 -31.92 -2.60
CA VAL A 882 -29.46 -32.53 -1.31
C VAL A 882 -29.01 -33.98 -1.49
N GLU A 883 -29.75 -34.77 -2.27
CA GLU A 883 -29.44 -36.19 -2.52
C GLU A 883 -28.12 -36.35 -3.29
N GLN A 884 -27.96 -35.61 -4.40
CA GLN A 884 -26.75 -35.69 -5.22
C GLN A 884 -25.52 -35.13 -4.49
N SER A 885 -25.69 -34.10 -3.66
CA SER A 885 -24.62 -33.58 -2.81
C SER A 885 -24.19 -34.58 -1.74
N ALA A 886 -25.13 -35.35 -1.17
CA ALA A 886 -24.80 -36.40 -0.20
C ALA A 886 -23.96 -37.52 -0.87
N VAL A 887 -24.39 -38.01 -2.04
CA VAL A 887 -23.63 -38.99 -2.83
C VAL A 887 -22.24 -38.48 -3.19
N HIS A 888 -22.13 -37.22 -3.62
CA HIS A 888 -20.83 -36.60 -3.91
C HIS A 888 -19.91 -36.58 -2.69
N LEU A 889 -20.42 -36.14 -1.53
CA LEU A 889 -19.62 -36.05 -0.31
C LEU A 889 -19.21 -37.43 0.22
N GLU A 890 -20.08 -38.43 0.15
CA GLU A 890 -19.74 -39.80 0.53
C GLU A 890 -18.64 -40.40 -0.36
N THR A 891 -18.72 -40.12 -1.68
CA THR A 891 -17.74 -40.61 -2.65
C THR A 891 -16.43 -39.80 -2.67
N SER A 892 -16.43 -38.54 -2.24
CA SER A 892 -15.23 -37.68 -2.17
C SER A 892 -14.46 -37.79 -0.86
N ALA A 893 -15.02 -38.44 0.17
CA ALA A 893 -14.36 -38.61 1.45
C ALA A 893 -13.14 -39.52 1.35
N GLY A 894 -12.06 -39.18 2.07
CA GLY A 894 -10.89 -40.06 2.17
C GLY A 894 -11.19 -41.35 2.94
N PRO A 895 -10.25 -42.31 3.02
CA PRO A 895 -10.43 -43.59 3.72
C PRO A 895 -10.86 -43.47 5.19
N ASN A 896 -10.53 -42.33 5.81
CA ASN A 896 -10.87 -41.99 7.20
C ASN A 896 -12.23 -41.28 7.34
N GLY A 897 -13.04 -41.19 6.27
CA GLY A 897 -14.33 -40.51 6.25
C GLY A 897 -14.26 -38.98 6.28
N ARG A 898 -13.06 -38.39 6.22
CA ARG A 898 -12.87 -36.93 6.24
C ARG A 898 -12.81 -36.36 4.83
N GLN A 899 -13.45 -35.21 4.64
CA GLN A 899 -13.29 -34.42 3.41
C GLN A 899 -11.89 -33.81 3.31
N PRO A 900 -11.39 -33.57 2.09
CA PRO A 900 -10.17 -32.81 1.89
C PRO A 900 -10.30 -31.39 2.44
N PRO A 901 -9.20 -30.79 2.95
CA PRO A 901 -9.23 -29.42 3.49
C PRO A 901 -9.51 -28.37 2.41
N PHE A 902 -9.18 -28.68 1.15
CA PHE A 902 -9.31 -27.79 0.01
C PHE A 902 -9.55 -28.58 -1.27
N THR A 903 -10.46 -28.10 -2.10
CA THR A 903 -10.63 -28.52 -3.49
C THR A 903 -10.58 -27.27 -4.36
N PHE A 904 -9.79 -27.25 -5.43
CA PHE A 904 -9.69 -26.12 -6.35
C PHE A 904 -10.94 -25.97 -7.24
N GLU A 905 -11.74 -27.04 -7.33
CA GLU A 905 -12.96 -27.11 -8.11
C GLU A 905 -14.20 -26.59 -7.37
N MET A 906 -15.27 -26.33 -8.14
CA MET A 906 -16.60 -26.09 -7.57
C MET A 906 -17.12 -27.38 -6.93
N GLY A 907 -17.34 -27.37 -5.62
CA GLY A 907 -18.05 -28.44 -4.93
C GLY A 907 -19.54 -28.12 -4.72
N PRO A 908 -20.27 -28.97 -3.97
CA PRO A 908 -21.70 -28.78 -3.74
C PRO A 908 -22.04 -27.57 -2.84
N GLY A 909 -21.04 -26.88 -2.27
CA GLY A 909 -21.23 -25.86 -1.24
C GLY A 909 -22.17 -24.72 -1.65
N LEU A 910 -22.02 -24.17 -2.86
CA LEU A 910 -22.92 -23.10 -3.35
C LEU A 910 -24.36 -23.59 -3.56
N SER A 911 -24.55 -24.83 -4.03
CA SER A 911 -25.89 -25.41 -4.25
C SER A 911 -26.59 -25.73 -2.93
N LEU A 912 -25.82 -26.23 -1.95
CA LEU A 912 -26.30 -26.48 -0.59
C LEU A 912 -26.64 -25.17 0.14
N PHE A 913 -25.82 -24.14 -0.02
CA PHE A 913 -26.10 -22.81 0.52
C PHE A 913 -27.38 -22.22 -0.07
N LEU A 914 -27.56 -22.27 -1.40
CA LEU A 914 -28.80 -21.88 -2.07
C LEU A 914 -30.01 -22.63 -1.47
N THR A 915 -29.90 -23.94 -1.30
CA THR A 915 -30.97 -24.76 -0.72
C THR A 915 -31.28 -24.36 0.72
N ALA A 916 -30.26 -24.10 1.53
CA ALA A 916 -30.40 -23.74 2.94
C ALA A 916 -31.06 -22.37 3.15
N ILE A 917 -30.91 -21.42 2.21
CA ILE A 917 -31.50 -20.07 2.32
C ILE A 917 -32.79 -19.89 1.51
N LYS A 918 -32.98 -20.60 0.40
CA LYS A 918 -34.14 -20.39 -0.50
C LYS A 918 -35.25 -21.43 -0.35
N CYS A 919 -34.95 -22.67 0.02
CA CYS A 919 -35.99 -23.68 0.21
C CYS A 919 -36.93 -23.30 1.36
N ARG A 920 -38.24 -23.57 1.25
CA ARG A 920 -39.22 -23.34 2.34
C ARG A 920 -39.44 -24.58 3.22
N ASP A 921 -39.01 -25.76 2.78
CA ASP A 921 -39.09 -27.00 3.56
C ASP A 921 -38.00 -27.03 4.67
N PRO A 922 -38.39 -26.98 5.96
CA PRO A 922 -37.43 -26.93 7.06
C PRO A 922 -36.52 -28.18 7.14
N TRP A 923 -36.99 -29.36 6.71
CA TRP A 923 -36.18 -30.57 6.73
C TRP A 923 -35.07 -30.50 5.68
N LEU A 924 -35.42 -30.13 4.43
CA LEU A 924 -34.45 -29.98 3.35
C LEU A 924 -33.40 -28.91 3.67
N ARG A 925 -33.81 -27.78 4.28
CA ARG A 925 -32.87 -26.73 4.70
C ARG A 925 -31.88 -27.21 5.75
N ARG A 926 -32.35 -27.88 6.82
CA ARG A 926 -31.48 -28.40 7.88
C ARG A 926 -30.55 -29.49 7.36
N ARG A 927 -31.05 -30.35 6.47
CA ARG A 927 -30.22 -31.36 5.81
C ARG A 927 -29.16 -30.72 4.91
N ALA A 928 -29.52 -29.69 4.14
CA ALA A 928 -28.57 -28.94 3.33
C ALA A 928 -27.50 -28.23 4.18
N LEU A 929 -27.89 -27.62 5.32
CA LEU A 929 -26.96 -27.01 6.27
C LEU A 929 -25.99 -28.04 6.88
N GLN A 930 -26.48 -29.24 7.22
CA GLN A 930 -25.65 -30.32 7.72
C GLN A 930 -24.61 -30.75 6.67
N LEU A 931 -25.05 -30.99 5.43
CA LEU A 931 -24.15 -31.35 4.33
C LEU A 931 -23.16 -30.23 4.02
N LEU A 932 -23.57 -28.96 4.11
CA LEU A 932 -22.70 -27.80 3.91
C LEU A 932 -21.58 -27.73 4.96
N ARG A 933 -21.87 -28.09 6.22
CA ARG A 933 -20.86 -28.22 7.29
C ARG A 933 -19.92 -29.41 7.09
N MET A 934 -20.41 -30.48 6.45
CA MET A 934 -19.60 -31.65 6.13
C MET A 934 -18.72 -31.47 4.89
N ALA A 935 -19.09 -30.57 3.99
CA ALA A 935 -18.39 -30.32 2.74
C ALA A 935 -16.94 -29.82 2.96
N PRO A 936 -16.04 -29.98 1.97
CA PRO A 936 -14.70 -29.39 2.02
C PRO A 936 -14.77 -27.92 2.48
N PRO A 937 -14.00 -27.51 3.51
CA PRO A 937 -14.09 -26.16 4.07
C PRO A 937 -13.87 -25.04 3.04
N MET A 938 -13.06 -25.31 2.02
CA MET A 938 -12.81 -24.44 0.88
C MET A 938 -13.05 -25.16 -0.44
N GLN A 939 -13.85 -24.54 -1.30
CA GLN A 939 -14.17 -25.03 -2.65
C GLN A 939 -13.93 -23.92 -3.67
N GLY A 940 -12.80 -23.99 -4.38
CA GLY A 940 -12.28 -22.91 -5.19
C GLY A 940 -12.07 -21.65 -4.35
N LEU A 941 -12.91 -20.64 -4.58
CA LEU A 941 -12.89 -19.36 -3.84
C LEU A 941 -13.97 -19.29 -2.74
N TYR A 942 -14.86 -20.29 -2.63
CA TYR A 942 -15.97 -20.31 -1.69
C TYR A 942 -15.61 -20.96 -0.35
N LYS A 943 -16.03 -20.33 0.75
CA LYS A 943 -15.84 -20.80 2.13
C LYS A 943 -17.13 -21.40 2.68
N CYS A 944 -17.15 -22.71 2.90
CA CYS A 944 -18.32 -23.42 3.43
C CYS A 944 -18.65 -23.05 4.90
N PRO A 945 -17.69 -22.93 5.85
CA PRO A 945 -18.03 -22.63 7.25
C PRO A 945 -18.71 -21.26 7.47
N PRO A 946 -18.22 -20.14 6.91
CA PRO A 946 -18.94 -18.87 6.94
C PRO A 946 -20.30 -18.94 6.23
N GLY A 947 -20.38 -19.67 5.11
CA GLY A 947 -21.65 -19.91 4.40
C GLY A 947 -22.68 -20.65 5.26
N ALA A 948 -22.25 -21.68 5.99
CA ALA A 948 -23.10 -22.43 6.92
C ALA A 948 -23.58 -21.55 8.09
N THR A 949 -22.69 -20.74 8.65
CA THR A 949 -23.05 -19.82 9.75
C THR A 949 -24.06 -18.78 9.27
N LEU A 950 -23.85 -18.22 8.08
CA LEU A 950 -24.79 -17.29 7.47
C LEU A 950 -26.14 -17.98 7.20
N ALA A 951 -26.14 -19.17 6.62
CA ALA A 951 -27.37 -19.92 6.36
C ALA A 951 -28.13 -20.23 7.66
N GLU A 952 -27.44 -20.59 8.74
CA GLU A 952 -28.03 -20.78 10.07
C GLU A 952 -28.64 -19.49 10.62
N ALA A 953 -27.96 -18.35 10.47
CA ALA A 953 -28.52 -17.04 10.86
C ALA A 953 -29.80 -16.72 10.06
N PHE A 954 -29.83 -17.00 8.76
CA PHE A 954 -31.04 -16.88 7.94
C PHE A 954 -32.16 -17.77 8.46
N MET A 955 -31.90 -19.06 8.69
CA MET A 955 -32.89 -19.99 9.21
C MET A 955 -33.41 -19.55 10.58
N ASN A 956 -32.55 -19.10 11.49
CA ASN A 956 -32.96 -18.61 12.79
C ASN A 956 -33.84 -17.36 12.68
N LEU A 957 -33.54 -16.42 11.78
CA LEU A 957 -34.36 -15.22 11.57
C LEU A 957 -35.73 -15.54 10.97
N GLU A 958 -35.78 -16.46 9.99
CA GLU A 958 -37.02 -16.84 9.31
C GLU A 958 -37.90 -17.77 10.16
N GLU A 959 -37.31 -18.64 10.99
CA GLU A 959 -38.03 -19.67 11.77
C GLU A 959 -38.34 -19.24 13.23
N SER A 960 -37.59 -18.32 13.84
CA SER A 960 -37.72 -18.01 15.29
C SER A 960 -38.96 -17.21 15.68
N GLY A 961 -39.76 -16.71 14.74
CA GLY A 961 -40.97 -15.95 15.03
C GLY A 961 -40.75 -14.62 15.80
N THR A 962 -39.51 -14.24 16.12
CA THR A 962 -39.17 -12.98 16.81
C THR A 962 -39.58 -11.74 16.01
N ILE A 963 -39.89 -11.92 14.73
CA ILE A 963 -40.45 -10.93 13.81
C ILE A 963 -41.93 -10.62 14.11
N PHE A 964 -42.69 -11.56 14.68
CA PHE A 964 -44.11 -11.38 15.02
C PHE A 964 -44.35 -10.66 16.36
N ASN A 965 -43.40 -10.73 17.31
CA ASN A 965 -43.62 -10.22 18.67
C ASN A 965 -43.43 -8.71 18.86
N ASN A 966 -42.97 -7.96 17.84
CA ASN A 966 -42.90 -6.49 17.92
C ASN A 966 -44.22 -5.79 17.56
N CYS A 967 -45.30 -6.54 17.35
CA CYS A 967 -46.66 -6.04 17.20
C CYS A 967 -47.57 -6.51 18.34
N SER A 968 -47.25 -6.21 19.61
CA SER A 968 -48.21 -6.06 20.73
C SER A 968 -47.45 -5.74 22.03
N PRO A 969 -47.78 -4.67 22.78
CA PRO A 969 -47.23 -4.48 24.11
C PRO A 969 -48.04 -5.34 25.09
N GLY A 970 -47.52 -6.51 25.47
CA GLY A 970 -48.13 -7.30 26.54
C GLY A 970 -47.54 -8.69 26.73
N SER A 971 -46.99 -8.89 27.93
CA SER A 971 -46.61 -10.17 28.57
C SER A 971 -45.21 -10.72 28.28
N ALA A 972 -44.36 -10.60 29.31
CA ALA A 972 -43.10 -11.29 29.47
C ALA A 972 -43.33 -12.78 29.82
N GLY A 973 -42.53 -13.67 29.23
CA GLY A 973 -42.44 -15.08 29.61
C GLY A 973 -41.07 -15.66 29.22
N SER A 974 -40.38 -16.28 30.16
CA SER A 974 -38.98 -16.75 30.08
C SER A 974 -38.73 -17.83 29.00
N PRO A 975 -37.50 -17.96 28.45
CA PRO A 975 -37.15 -19.08 27.58
C PRO A 975 -36.86 -20.34 28.41
N GLY A 976 -37.74 -21.35 28.27
CA GLY A 976 -37.57 -22.68 28.86
C GLY A 976 -36.65 -23.57 28.02
N LYS A 977 -35.82 -24.35 28.71
CA LYS A 977 -34.87 -25.36 28.19
C LYS A 977 -35.58 -26.58 27.57
N GLY A 978 -35.02 -27.07 26.45
CA GLY A 978 -34.80 -28.49 26.16
C GLY A 978 -35.92 -29.30 25.49
N SER A 979 -35.62 -29.92 24.34
CA SER A 979 -35.58 -31.39 24.19
C SER A 979 -35.24 -31.78 22.74
N HIS A 980 -34.14 -32.52 22.57
CA HIS A 980 -33.90 -33.34 21.38
C HIS A 980 -35.03 -34.39 21.26
N ARG A 981 -35.67 -34.49 20.09
CA ARG A 981 -36.49 -35.66 19.72
C ARG A 981 -35.98 -36.20 18.40
N MET A 982 -35.34 -37.36 18.49
CA MET A 982 -34.89 -38.20 17.40
C MET A 982 -36.13 -38.80 16.72
N TYR A 983 -36.35 -38.52 15.44
CA TYR A 983 -37.36 -39.20 14.62
C TYR A 983 -36.64 -40.01 13.55
N THR A 984 -36.77 -41.33 13.69
CA THR A 984 -36.37 -42.36 12.74
C THR A 984 -37.26 -42.37 11.50
N SER A 985 -36.69 -42.87 10.42
CA SER A 985 -37.23 -43.09 9.08
C SER A 985 -38.58 -43.82 9.05
N GLU A 986 -39.53 -43.25 8.30
CA GLU A 986 -40.34 -43.88 7.24
C GLU A 986 -41.73 -43.19 7.11
N ILE A 987 -42.20 -43.12 5.86
CA ILE A 987 -43.54 -42.81 5.34
C ILE A 987 -43.80 -41.37 4.84
N GLU A 988 -44.07 -41.33 3.53
CA GLU A 988 -44.53 -40.24 2.67
C GLU A 988 -45.82 -39.55 3.16
N SER A 989 -45.92 -38.23 3.02
CA SER A 989 -47.12 -37.49 2.60
C SER A 989 -46.91 -35.98 2.78
N THR A 990 -47.52 -35.23 1.89
CA THR A 990 -47.63 -33.77 1.82
C THR A 990 -47.51 -33.07 3.18
N ILE A 991 -46.39 -32.36 3.37
CA ILE A 991 -46.20 -31.44 4.49
C ILE A 991 -47.34 -30.40 4.44
N PRO A 992 -48.13 -30.22 5.51
CA PRO A 992 -49.22 -29.25 5.51
C PRO A 992 -48.67 -27.82 5.35
N ILE A 993 -49.28 -27.01 4.48
CA ILE A 993 -48.87 -25.63 4.14
C ILE A 993 -48.65 -24.77 5.40
N THR A 994 -49.33 -25.09 6.51
CA THR A 994 -49.18 -24.46 7.84
C THR A 994 -47.82 -24.66 8.52
N THR A 995 -46.91 -25.45 7.94
CA THR A 995 -45.53 -25.66 8.44
C THR A 995 -44.46 -25.01 7.56
N LEU A 996 -44.84 -24.42 6.42
CA LEU A 996 -43.93 -23.67 5.56
C LEU A 996 -43.73 -22.26 6.10
N ILE A 997 -42.50 -21.75 6.02
CA ILE A 997 -42.13 -20.40 6.46
C ILE A 997 -43.00 -19.37 5.71
N PRO A 998 -43.71 -18.47 6.40
CA PRO A 998 -44.59 -17.49 5.76
C PRO A 998 -43.78 -16.46 4.94
N GLU A 999 -44.40 -15.91 3.88
CA GLU A 999 -43.74 -14.98 2.94
C GLU A 999 -43.25 -13.71 3.64
N GLU A 1000 -43.97 -13.24 4.67
CA GLU A 1000 -43.62 -12.08 5.50
C GLU A 1000 -42.28 -12.25 6.24
N SER A 1001 -41.89 -13.50 6.51
CA SER A 1001 -40.67 -13.80 7.26
C SER A 1001 -39.46 -13.98 6.34
N ARG A 1002 -39.65 -13.99 5.02
CA ARG A 1002 -38.58 -14.24 4.04
C ARG A 1002 -37.66 -13.04 3.87
N LEU A 1003 -36.36 -13.31 3.82
CA LEU A 1003 -35.33 -12.28 3.72
C LEU A 1003 -34.91 -12.06 2.25
N HIS A 1004 -34.73 -10.79 1.89
CA HIS A 1004 -34.28 -10.31 0.58
C HIS A 1004 -33.10 -9.34 0.74
N GLY A 1005 -32.45 -9.00 -0.40
CA GLY A 1005 -31.55 -7.85 -0.50
C GLY A 1005 -30.50 -7.76 0.61
N TYR A 1006 -29.81 -8.86 0.88
CA TYR A 1006 -28.96 -8.98 2.06
C TYR A 1006 -27.50 -8.65 1.79
N CYS A 1007 -26.84 -8.06 2.79
CA CYS A 1007 -25.40 -7.86 2.80
C CYS A 1007 -24.82 -8.06 4.20
N VAL A 1008 -23.60 -8.60 4.25
CA VAL A 1008 -22.84 -8.76 5.49
C VAL A 1008 -21.75 -7.70 5.51
N PHE A 1009 -21.68 -6.92 6.58
CA PHE A 1009 -20.72 -5.81 6.68
C PHE A 1009 -20.20 -5.64 8.10
N ARG A 1010 -19.08 -4.91 8.23
CA ARG A 1010 -18.61 -4.37 9.51
C ARG A 1010 -18.78 -2.86 9.53
N PRO A 1011 -19.09 -2.25 10.70
CA PRO A 1011 -19.26 -0.80 10.80
C PRO A 1011 -18.05 0.02 10.30
N ARG A 1012 -16.84 -0.53 10.40
CA ARG A 1012 -15.59 0.13 9.96
C ARG A 1012 -15.30 0.04 8.46
N ASP A 1013 -15.93 -0.91 7.76
CA ASP A 1013 -15.59 -1.30 6.38
C ASP A 1013 -16.61 -0.74 5.35
N ASP A 1014 -17.74 -0.16 5.79
CA ASP A 1014 -18.85 0.25 4.91
C ASP A 1014 -18.99 1.80 4.78
N PRO A 1015 -19.05 2.39 3.56
CA PRO A 1015 -19.10 3.83 3.34
C PRO A 1015 -20.50 4.48 3.44
N TRP A 1016 -21.55 3.73 3.80
CA TRP A 1016 -22.89 4.28 3.95
C TRP A 1016 -23.07 4.90 5.35
N PRO A 1017 -23.62 6.12 5.47
CA PRO A 1017 -23.91 6.72 6.76
C PRO A 1017 -25.13 6.01 7.36
N LEU A 1018 -24.91 4.86 8.00
CA LEU A 1018 -25.88 4.31 8.94
C LEU A 1018 -26.01 5.34 10.06
N GLY A 1019 -27.23 5.86 10.28
CA GLY A 1019 -27.48 6.78 11.38
C GLY A 1019 -27.09 6.10 12.70
N ASP A 1020 -26.44 6.84 13.61
CA ASP A 1020 -25.96 6.34 14.90
C ASP A 1020 -27.04 5.60 15.73
N LEU A 1021 -28.32 5.81 15.41
CA LEU A 1021 -29.49 5.22 16.07
C LEU A 1021 -29.77 3.73 15.75
N ASP A 1022 -29.22 3.14 14.68
CA ASP A 1022 -29.53 1.73 14.33
C ASP A 1022 -28.51 0.70 14.83
N ILE A 1023 -27.23 1.08 14.96
CA ILE A 1023 -26.17 0.17 15.48
C ILE A 1023 -26.07 0.28 17.02
N SER A 1024 -26.34 1.46 17.59
CA SER A 1024 -26.25 1.70 19.04
C SER A 1024 -27.19 0.83 19.88
N LYS A 1025 -28.31 0.35 19.29
CA LYS A 1025 -29.27 -0.56 19.93
C LYS A 1025 -28.63 -1.88 20.40
N TRP A 1026 -27.55 -2.33 19.76
CA TRP A 1026 -26.92 -3.61 20.06
C TRP A 1026 -25.74 -3.50 21.05
N ASN A 1027 -25.24 -2.28 21.33
CA ASN A 1027 -24.17 -1.98 22.28
C ASN A 1027 -22.89 -2.87 22.11
N ARG A 1028 -22.47 -3.11 20.85
CA ARG A 1028 -21.30 -3.96 20.52
C ARG A 1028 -20.18 -3.19 19.84
N GLY A 1029 -18.96 -3.72 19.92
CA GLY A 1029 -17.74 -3.08 19.42
C GLY A 1029 -17.67 -2.89 17.89
N PRO A 1030 -16.72 -2.06 17.38
CA PRO A 1030 -16.61 -1.68 15.96
C PRO A 1030 -16.24 -2.83 15.01
N ASP A 1031 -15.87 -3.99 15.57
CA ASP A 1031 -15.46 -5.18 14.83
C ASP A 1031 -16.57 -6.24 14.70
N GLN A 1032 -17.75 -6.00 15.30
CA GLN A 1032 -18.93 -6.87 15.18
C GLN A 1032 -19.42 -6.90 13.73
N ILE A 1033 -19.75 -8.10 13.24
CA ILE A 1033 -20.35 -8.30 11.92
C ILE A 1033 -21.86 -8.14 12.04
N TYR A 1034 -22.45 -7.44 11.07
CA TYR A 1034 -23.88 -7.25 10.93
C TYR A 1034 -24.38 -7.80 9.59
N LEU A 1035 -25.55 -8.44 9.63
CA LEU A 1035 -26.34 -8.79 8.47
C LEU A 1035 -27.42 -7.72 8.30
N LYS A 1036 -27.34 -6.97 7.21
CA LYS A 1036 -28.43 -6.12 6.74
C LYS A 1036 -29.25 -6.91 5.73
N TYR A 1037 -30.56 -6.81 5.83
CA TYR A 1037 -31.49 -7.48 4.93
C TYR A 1037 -32.76 -6.64 4.76
N SER A 1038 -33.54 -6.97 3.75
CA SER A 1038 -34.90 -6.46 3.59
C SER A 1038 -35.92 -7.60 3.71
N ARG A 1039 -37.16 -7.28 4.08
CA ARG A 1039 -38.28 -8.23 4.12
C ARG A 1039 -39.56 -7.53 3.70
N ASN A 1040 -40.51 -8.31 3.20
CA ASN A 1040 -41.83 -7.79 2.86
C ASN A 1040 -42.74 -7.80 4.10
N ARG A 1041 -43.26 -6.64 4.48
CA ARG A 1041 -44.25 -6.47 5.55
C ARG A 1041 -45.60 -6.14 4.95
N PHE A 1042 -46.59 -6.97 5.25
CA PHE A 1042 -47.97 -6.70 4.88
C PHE A 1042 -48.55 -5.60 5.78
N ASP A 1043 -49.11 -4.55 5.18
CA ASP A 1043 -49.82 -3.48 5.90
C ASP A 1043 -51.33 -3.71 5.80
N GLU A 1044 -51.94 -4.14 6.90
CA GLU A 1044 -53.36 -4.45 7.01
C GLU A 1044 -54.26 -3.23 6.71
N LYS A 1045 -53.77 -2.00 6.91
CA LYS A 1045 -54.56 -0.79 6.68
C LYS A 1045 -54.63 -0.39 5.22
N SER A 1046 -53.56 -0.64 4.46
CA SER A 1046 -53.49 -0.34 3.03
C SER A 1046 -53.76 -1.56 2.14
N ASN A 1047 -53.81 -2.77 2.72
CA ASN A 1047 -53.89 -4.05 2.00
C ASN A 1047 -52.75 -4.20 0.96
N THR A 1048 -51.56 -3.66 1.29
CA THR A 1048 -50.39 -3.68 0.40
C THR A 1048 -49.13 -4.20 1.10
N TRP A 1049 -48.25 -4.81 0.32
CA TRP A 1049 -46.93 -5.25 0.77
C TRP A 1049 -45.92 -4.09 0.69
N THR A 1050 -45.18 -3.88 1.77
CA THR A 1050 -44.16 -2.83 1.89
C THR A 1050 -42.83 -3.44 2.29
N MET A 1051 -41.73 -3.04 1.63
CA MET A 1051 -40.40 -3.58 1.93
C MET A 1051 -39.77 -2.81 3.10
N VAL A 1052 -39.40 -3.51 4.17
CA VAL A 1052 -38.74 -2.97 5.36
C VAL A 1052 -37.30 -3.45 5.38
N HIS A 1053 -36.37 -2.61 5.85
CA HIS A 1053 -34.95 -2.94 5.97
C HIS A 1053 -34.60 -3.09 7.45
N ASP A 1054 -33.90 -4.15 7.80
CA ASP A 1054 -33.49 -4.46 9.17
C ASP A 1054 -32.00 -4.85 9.22
N ILE A 1055 -31.41 -4.74 10.42
CA ILE A 1055 -29.98 -5.03 10.67
C ILE A 1055 -29.87 -5.84 11.96
N VAL A 1056 -29.18 -6.98 11.91
CA VAL A 1056 -28.99 -7.87 13.06
C VAL A 1056 -27.51 -8.27 13.18
N PRO A 1057 -26.92 -8.30 14.38
CA PRO A 1057 -25.57 -8.81 14.58
C PRO A 1057 -25.54 -10.32 14.28
N VAL A 1058 -24.50 -10.76 13.57
CA VAL A 1058 -24.25 -12.19 13.34
C VAL A 1058 -23.26 -12.65 14.40
N ASP A 1059 -23.74 -13.48 15.32
CA ASP A 1059 -22.93 -14.08 16.37
C ASP A 1059 -22.27 -15.35 15.83
N TYR A 1060 -20.96 -15.45 16.02
CA TYR A 1060 -20.14 -16.59 15.61
C TYR A 1060 -19.78 -17.46 16.81
#